data_AF-A0A7V2QHC2-F1
#
_entry.id   AF-A0A7V2QHC2-F1
#
_cell.length_a   1.000
_cell.length_b   1.000
_cell.length_c   1.000
_cell.angle_alpha   90.00
_cell.angle_beta   90.00
_cell.angle_gamma   90.00
#
_symmetry.space_group_name_H-M   'P 1'
#
loop_
_entity.id
_entity.type
_entity.pdbx_description
1 polymer ?
#
loop_
_entity_poly.entity_id
_entity_poly.type
_entity_poly.pdbx_seq_one_letter_code
_entity_poly.pdbx_strand_id
1 'polypeptide(L)'
;MRTKALSSLALVAVMVLLLAPTGPVAAQGGTIIGTVTSPGGYPLPSGTRVKLFDPGGWEVFGQANVDLDTGAFSLGPVPNGLYVLKAVPPTGSGYTQSEPVPVSVINGPVDVGEVGLTEPEVFGTVTAPDGTTPVTATVRVFAGDGTLVQQADASGGSFLLGGLPAGSYGLRASPATDDPYWHSPLMPITVDGYTQTVTLTLTAADLYGVVTDPLGNPVPEATVYAVRLDGDSPRRQDRTSDTGYYAIGGLVTGTYRIVAAPPWYEGALLPSAPVTVTLPPTPQEHDLVLRAPPKVVTGTVKTNTGVPVENAQVVAHRLDKGGRAEALTGSDGTYRIDLSDGLWSLTVRPISTTTPSEWVYPNPPQLVHFQHNAEPERKQVDFTVLTADARVVGRVELPNGSVPTFTVTVSLHNDEGIGRRTTISPTTGTFEIGIPSGGYKVWVTPDDPGYMGPVVDPIQVPPNGTLDLGTLTLLERDAVITGTVTDEHGVGVPGIPVSAWRPGAPGGAEAVTGPDGGYVLSVVAGEWQVQPSPGPDQPYLYTGPGARVVISATEVISGVNFSLLTADAAIVGFLADEEGNPVTDAEGWASATAVLSPTIRNGAPVEAGTFTIPVPGGTYRVAVHLPAGSPYMSAGERSVSVAPGETVTVTLTVKEKDARIVGALWDPRNEDVVEGVDAGVLAWMAGNWVGTAVDPGNGTFELDVAAGVWHLGYRVDPQSGYVGLIHHKNVPVASGQTVPVSLPVVERDGVITGTVLGPDGAPLVGATVVAEGVGPQVDNLHFRTRSGEEGIFRLSVPHGTYRLGATAALTDAIQPALHRVTVPPDGVSGGHVLQFRHPDAVISGTVQISGTTSITGTVLIWGWSEDDGFVTARAPVTGSVGVYSLDVVSNTTWHLGAVYETRSQYWIGRAEVPLGAGDATQDLVLTGPYPKPAPVAVTFDASQPQRILLDDGTYIYIPAGAMPVEGQVTLRILPIATLPHQRHANVYRYGYAFTAVDERGEPITEHFNQDVIIGFAYDERELWAMGISEHFLKPAYFSTTANRWTFPESYVIDTEANRVVMQIDHFTDFALTGAPGFQVFLPLIVR
;
A
#
# COMPACT_ATOMS: atom_id res chain seq x y z
N MET A 1 11.88 74.43 -73.15
CA MET A 1 11.86 74.40 -71.66
C MET A 1 12.72 73.22 -71.22
N ARG A 2 13.47 73.32 -70.10
CA ARG A 2 14.79 72.67 -69.95
C ARG A 2 14.87 71.55 -68.88
N THR A 3 15.33 70.35 -69.28
CA THR A 3 16.39 69.46 -68.69
C THR A 3 16.55 69.36 -67.15
N LYS A 4 16.93 68.27 -66.43
CA LYS A 4 17.60 66.93 -66.63
C LYS A 4 17.51 66.19 -65.24
N ALA A 5 18.11 65.02 -64.93
CA ALA A 5 18.18 63.65 -65.51
C ALA A 5 19.10 62.72 -64.63
N LEU A 6 18.86 61.39 -64.57
CA LEU A 6 19.56 60.36 -63.72
C LEU A 6 19.32 60.55 -62.18
N SER A 7 19.56 59.65 -61.20
CA SER A 7 20.24 58.32 -61.00
C SER A 7 19.79 57.75 -59.61
N SER A 8 20.05 56.53 -59.09
CA SER A 8 20.62 55.23 -59.57
C SER A 8 20.57 54.12 -58.49
N LEU A 9 20.46 52.84 -58.90
CA LEU A 9 20.89 51.57 -58.22
C LEU A 9 20.16 50.97 -56.99
N ALA A 10 20.19 49.63 -56.98
CA ALA A 10 19.54 48.68 -56.07
C ALA A 10 20.38 48.27 -54.84
N LEU A 11 19.70 47.71 -53.83
CA LEU A 11 20.18 46.51 -53.12
C LEU A 11 18.98 45.72 -52.57
N VAL A 12 18.85 44.44 -52.93
CA VAL A 12 17.89 43.51 -52.31
C VAL A 12 18.68 42.54 -51.45
N ALA A 13 18.56 42.66 -50.13
CA ALA A 13 19.07 41.68 -49.19
C ALA A 13 17.96 40.68 -48.86
N VAL A 14 18.09 39.43 -49.32
CA VAL A 14 17.19 38.34 -48.91
C VAL A 14 17.62 37.88 -47.54
N MET A 15 16.90 38.32 -46.51
CA MET A 15 17.06 37.81 -45.15
C MET A 15 16.34 36.46 -45.05
N VAL A 16 17.09 35.36 -45.20
CA VAL A 16 16.58 34.02 -44.95
C VAL A 16 16.32 33.90 -43.45
N LEU A 17 15.05 33.93 -43.06
CA LEU A 17 14.63 33.65 -41.70
C LEU A 17 14.80 32.14 -41.48
N LEU A 18 15.82 31.72 -40.72
CA LEU A 18 15.89 30.36 -40.23
C LEU A 18 14.75 30.17 -39.23
N LEU A 19 13.66 29.56 -39.70
CA LEU A 19 12.73 28.84 -38.84
C LEU A 19 13.48 27.62 -38.29
N ALA A 20 14.03 27.77 -37.09
CA ALA A 20 14.34 26.60 -36.28
C ALA A 20 13.02 25.86 -36.02
N PRO A 21 12.90 24.56 -36.31
CA PRO A 21 11.76 23.80 -35.83
C PRO A 21 11.82 23.78 -34.31
N THR A 22 10.79 24.34 -33.67
CA THR A 22 10.52 24.08 -32.26
C THR A 22 10.16 22.61 -32.13
N GLY A 23 11.16 21.77 -31.86
CA GLY A 23 10.91 20.39 -31.42
C GLY A 23 10.17 20.39 -30.08
N PRO A 24 9.57 19.25 -29.69
CA PRO A 24 9.09 19.10 -28.33
C PRO A 24 10.25 19.38 -27.37
N VAL A 25 10.03 20.25 -26.38
CA VAL A 25 10.95 20.38 -25.26
C VAL A 25 10.78 19.09 -24.46
N ALA A 26 11.70 18.16 -24.63
CA ALA A 26 11.80 17.01 -23.75
C ALA A 26 12.06 17.52 -22.33
N ALA A 27 11.43 16.91 -21.33
CA ALA A 27 11.80 17.12 -19.94
C ALA A 27 13.30 16.83 -19.74
N GLN A 28 13.89 17.46 -18.72
CA GLN A 28 15.33 17.36 -18.46
C GLN A 28 15.86 15.92 -18.46
N GLY A 29 16.89 15.70 -19.27
CA GLY A 29 17.44 14.39 -19.59
C GLY A 29 18.54 14.51 -20.66
N GLY A 30 18.92 13.38 -21.24
CA GLY A 30 20.04 13.29 -22.19
C GLY A 30 19.80 12.31 -23.33
N THR A 31 20.49 12.49 -24.45
CA THR A 31 20.69 11.41 -25.43
C THR A 31 21.97 10.66 -25.08
N ILE A 32 21.89 9.34 -24.95
CA ILE A 32 23.06 8.48 -24.85
C ILE A 32 23.54 8.15 -26.27
N ILE A 33 24.79 8.47 -26.57
CA ILE A 33 25.43 8.21 -27.87
C ILE A 33 26.71 7.40 -27.67
N GLY A 34 27.15 6.72 -28.74
CA GLY A 34 28.41 5.99 -28.76
C GLY A 34 28.55 5.16 -30.03
N THR A 35 29.54 4.29 -30.04
CA THR A 35 29.81 3.35 -31.15
C THR A 35 30.00 1.94 -30.63
N VAL A 36 29.24 0.98 -31.16
CA VAL A 36 29.47 -0.45 -30.91
C VAL A 36 30.61 -0.93 -31.79
N THR A 37 31.57 -1.64 -31.21
CA THR A 37 32.70 -2.24 -31.93
C THR A 37 32.65 -3.77 -31.82
N SER A 38 33.31 -4.46 -32.74
CA SER A 38 33.51 -5.92 -32.67
C SER A 38 34.97 -6.23 -32.32
N PRO A 39 35.25 -7.38 -31.67
CA PRO A 39 36.61 -7.88 -31.53
C PRO A 39 37.31 -7.96 -32.89
N GLY A 40 38.46 -7.30 -33.01
CA GLY A 40 39.25 -7.27 -34.25
C GLY A 40 38.75 -6.34 -35.37
N GLY A 41 37.64 -5.60 -35.18
CA GLY A 41 37.16 -4.61 -36.16
C GLY A 41 36.46 -5.21 -37.39
N TYR A 42 35.86 -6.40 -37.25
CA TYR A 42 35.01 -7.02 -38.27
C TYR A 42 33.61 -6.37 -38.34
N PRO A 43 32.84 -6.58 -39.42
CA PRO A 43 31.45 -6.10 -39.51
C PRO A 43 30.59 -6.61 -38.35
N LEU A 44 29.70 -5.75 -37.83
CA LEU A 44 28.80 -6.10 -36.73
C LEU A 44 27.75 -7.13 -37.16
N PRO A 45 27.35 -8.09 -36.30
CA PRO A 45 26.25 -9.00 -36.59
C PRO A 45 24.93 -8.25 -36.86
N SER A 46 24.24 -8.63 -37.95
CA SER A 46 22.96 -8.02 -38.31
C SER A 46 21.90 -8.31 -37.23
N GLY A 47 21.30 -7.26 -36.68
CA GLY A 47 20.37 -7.36 -35.55
C GLY A 47 21.00 -7.07 -34.17
N THR A 48 22.27 -6.69 -34.11
CA THR A 48 22.89 -6.15 -32.89
C THR A 48 22.13 -4.90 -32.41
N ARG A 49 21.85 -4.83 -31.11
CA ARG A 49 21.14 -3.71 -30.47
C ARG A 49 21.91 -3.21 -29.27
N VAL A 50 21.84 -1.92 -29.01
CA VAL A 50 22.17 -1.38 -27.68
C VAL A 50 20.91 -1.40 -26.84
N LYS A 51 21.00 -1.99 -25.64
CA LYS A 51 19.92 -2.05 -24.65
C LYS A 51 20.34 -1.28 -23.40
N LEU A 52 19.42 -0.48 -22.88
CA LEU A 52 19.50 0.22 -21.62
C LEU A 52 18.59 -0.50 -20.62
N PHE A 53 19.10 -0.69 -19.41
CA PHE A 53 18.44 -1.34 -18.29
C PHE A 53 18.53 -0.42 -17.07
N ASP A 54 17.55 -0.49 -16.17
CA ASP A 54 17.68 0.10 -14.84
C ASP A 54 18.74 -0.66 -14.00
N PRO A 55 19.36 -0.03 -13.01
CA PRO A 55 20.35 -0.69 -12.15
C PRO A 55 19.75 -1.91 -11.43
N GLY A 56 20.35 -3.09 -11.60
CA GLY A 56 19.82 -4.35 -11.08
C GLY A 56 18.62 -4.93 -11.86
N GLY A 57 18.03 -4.17 -12.78
CA GLY A 57 16.90 -4.57 -13.60
C GLY A 57 17.27 -5.50 -14.75
N TRP A 58 16.34 -6.39 -15.10
CA TRP A 58 16.41 -7.28 -16.26
C TRP A 58 15.55 -6.83 -17.44
N GLU A 59 14.61 -5.92 -17.18
CA GLU A 59 13.77 -5.32 -18.21
C GLU A 59 14.52 -4.24 -19.02
N VAL A 60 14.16 -4.12 -20.29
CA VAL A 60 14.82 -3.19 -21.21
C VAL A 60 14.09 -1.84 -21.15
N PHE A 61 14.59 -0.93 -20.32
CA PHE A 61 14.12 0.47 -20.24
C PHE A 61 14.10 1.15 -21.62
N GLY A 62 15.12 0.89 -22.45
CA GLY A 62 15.18 1.44 -23.80
C GLY A 62 16.14 0.67 -24.71
N GLN A 63 15.98 0.80 -26.03
CA GLN A 63 16.90 0.17 -26.98
C GLN A 63 17.10 1.00 -28.26
N ALA A 64 18.30 0.95 -28.80
CA ALA A 64 18.68 1.58 -30.06
C ALA A 64 19.10 0.53 -31.10
N ASN A 65 18.80 0.80 -32.36
CA ASN A 65 19.44 0.11 -33.48
C ASN A 65 20.88 0.61 -33.60
N VAL A 66 21.78 -0.28 -34.02
CA VAL A 66 23.17 0.06 -34.34
C VAL A 66 23.32 0.18 -35.85
N ASP A 67 23.94 1.25 -36.33
CA ASP A 67 24.35 1.37 -37.72
C ASP A 67 25.49 0.38 -38.00
N LEU A 68 25.28 -0.57 -38.92
CA LEU A 68 26.20 -1.70 -39.12
C LEU A 68 27.50 -1.33 -39.86
N ASP A 69 27.52 -0.18 -40.55
CA ASP A 69 28.69 0.29 -41.31
C ASP A 69 29.60 1.18 -40.46
N THR A 70 29.03 1.91 -39.51
CA THR A 70 29.76 2.89 -38.65
C THR A 70 29.83 2.50 -37.18
N GLY A 71 29.04 1.53 -36.73
CA GLY A 71 28.86 1.17 -35.32
C GLY A 71 28.05 2.19 -34.51
N ALA A 72 27.67 3.34 -35.08
CA ALA A 72 27.04 4.42 -34.34
C ALA A 72 25.65 4.04 -33.83
N PHE A 73 25.33 4.47 -32.61
CA PHE A 73 23.99 4.44 -32.05
C PHE A 73 23.63 5.76 -31.37
N SER A 74 22.34 6.01 -31.24
CA SER A 74 21.79 7.10 -30.43
C SER A 74 20.50 6.62 -29.77
N LEU A 75 20.39 6.88 -28.48
CA LEU A 75 19.29 6.47 -27.61
C LEU A 75 18.82 7.69 -26.83
N GLY A 76 17.57 8.11 -27.04
CA GLY A 76 16.94 9.13 -26.19
C GLY A 76 15.78 9.88 -26.84
N PRO A 77 15.20 10.89 -26.15
CA PRO A 77 15.64 11.37 -24.83
C PRO A 77 15.50 10.31 -23.73
N VAL A 78 16.49 10.22 -22.87
CA VAL A 78 16.52 9.39 -21.66
C VAL A 78 16.37 10.33 -20.46
N PRO A 79 15.46 10.08 -19.51
CA PRO A 79 15.34 10.87 -18.29
C PRO A 79 16.64 10.92 -17.48
N ASN A 80 16.75 11.91 -16.60
CA ASN A 80 17.83 11.94 -15.60
C ASN A 80 17.74 10.71 -14.67
N GLY A 81 18.86 10.00 -14.51
CA GLY A 81 18.91 8.73 -13.80
C GLY A 81 20.27 8.03 -13.91
N LEU A 82 20.38 6.87 -13.25
CA LEU A 82 21.47 5.91 -13.48
C LEU A 82 20.93 4.72 -14.26
N TYR A 83 21.74 4.19 -15.17
CA TYR A 83 21.38 3.10 -16.05
C TYR A 83 22.56 2.17 -16.31
N VAL A 84 22.28 0.97 -16.80
CA VAL A 84 23.29 0.04 -17.32
C VAL A 84 23.04 -0.16 -18.81
N LEU A 85 24.06 0.08 -19.64
CA LEU A 85 24.02 -0.07 -21.09
C LEU A 85 24.82 -1.31 -21.50
N LYS A 86 24.24 -2.14 -22.39
CA LYS A 86 24.90 -3.31 -22.99
C LYS A 86 24.67 -3.33 -24.50
N ALA A 87 25.72 -3.59 -25.27
CA ALA A 87 25.58 -4.01 -26.67
C ALA A 87 25.29 -5.51 -26.70
N VAL A 88 24.15 -5.90 -27.26
CA VAL A 88 23.67 -7.29 -27.30
C VAL A 88 23.56 -7.75 -28.76
N PRO A 89 24.33 -8.78 -29.16
CA PRO A 89 24.25 -9.36 -30.50
C PRO A 89 23.02 -10.29 -30.63
N PRO A 90 22.61 -10.64 -31.86
CA PRO A 90 21.51 -11.58 -32.08
C PRO A 90 21.87 -13.01 -31.64
N THR A 91 20.86 -13.81 -31.30
CA THR A 91 21.01 -15.25 -31.02
C THR A 91 21.71 -15.98 -32.16
N GLY A 92 22.69 -16.82 -31.84
CA GLY A 92 23.53 -17.52 -32.84
C GLY A 92 24.71 -16.70 -33.38
N SER A 93 24.93 -15.48 -32.88
CA SER A 93 26.17 -14.72 -33.07
C SER A 93 27.39 -15.49 -32.57
N GLY A 94 28.53 -15.34 -33.24
CA GLY A 94 29.84 -15.81 -32.76
C GLY A 94 30.49 -14.89 -31.70
N TYR A 95 29.93 -13.69 -31.51
CA TYR A 95 30.29 -12.75 -30.44
C TYR A 95 29.24 -12.77 -29.32
N THR A 96 29.69 -12.49 -28.11
CA THR A 96 28.88 -12.30 -26.89
C THR A 96 28.61 -10.82 -26.60
N GLN A 97 27.74 -10.54 -25.64
CA GLN A 97 27.40 -9.17 -25.22
C GLN A 97 28.63 -8.36 -24.77
N SER A 98 28.53 -7.03 -24.77
CA SER A 98 29.53 -6.19 -24.11
C SER A 98 29.58 -6.43 -22.60
N GLU A 99 30.68 -6.01 -21.97
CA GLU A 99 30.64 -5.69 -20.54
C GLU A 99 29.54 -4.64 -20.25
N PRO A 100 28.96 -4.63 -19.03
CA PRO A 100 27.99 -3.62 -18.62
C PRO A 100 28.65 -2.24 -18.48
N VAL A 101 28.16 -1.26 -19.24
CA VAL A 101 28.62 0.13 -19.15
C VAL A 101 27.66 0.91 -18.24
N PRO A 102 28.09 1.37 -17.04
CA PRO A 102 27.26 2.23 -16.21
C PRO A 102 27.15 3.62 -16.86
N VAL A 103 25.93 4.15 -16.93
CA VAL A 103 25.63 5.45 -17.54
C VAL A 103 24.91 6.34 -16.52
N SER A 104 25.40 7.56 -16.34
CA SER A 104 24.76 8.59 -15.52
C SER A 104 24.25 9.71 -16.42
N VAL A 105 22.93 9.85 -16.50
CA VAL A 105 22.27 10.91 -17.29
C VAL A 105 21.89 12.04 -16.33
N ILE A 106 22.52 13.20 -16.49
CA ILE A 106 22.26 14.40 -15.68
C ILE A 106 22.32 15.63 -16.60
N ASN A 107 21.16 16.15 -17.00
CA ASN A 107 20.98 17.44 -17.67
C ASN A 107 21.83 17.66 -18.93
N GLY A 108 22.10 16.61 -19.70
CA GLY A 108 22.85 16.70 -20.95
C GLY A 108 23.07 15.34 -21.64
N PRO A 109 23.51 15.36 -22.91
CA PRO A 109 23.85 14.15 -23.64
C PRO A 109 25.08 13.46 -23.03
N VAL A 110 25.07 12.12 -23.07
CA VAL A 110 26.15 11.28 -22.54
C VAL A 110 26.78 10.52 -23.70
N ASP A 111 28.07 10.74 -23.94
CA ASP A 111 28.86 9.92 -24.87
C ASP A 111 29.52 8.81 -24.05
N VAL A 112 29.12 7.56 -24.29
CA VAL A 112 29.71 6.38 -23.64
C VAL A 112 30.93 5.84 -24.39
N GLY A 113 31.30 6.45 -25.53
CA GLY A 113 32.44 6.04 -26.34
C GLY A 113 32.23 4.69 -27.05
N GLU A 114 33.26 3.85 -27.03
CA GLU A 114 33.23 2.53 -27.64
C GLU A 114 32.64 1.46 -26.70
N VAL A 115 31.57 0.80 -27.15
CA VAL A 115 30.92 -0.31 -26.44
C VAL A 115 31.20 -1.60 -27.22
N GLY A 116 32.32 -2.25 -26.90
CA GLY A 116 32.75 -3.45 -27.62
C GLY A 116 31.92 -4.68 -27.30
N LEU A 117 31.45 -5.40 -28.32
CA LEU A 117 31.07 -6.81 -28.19
C LEU A 117 32.29 -7.63 -27.74
N THR A 118 32.07 -8.75 -27.07
CA THR A 118 33.15 -9.61 -26.58
C THR A 118 33.31 -10.87 -27.43
N GLU A 119 34.51 -11.45 -27.40
CA GLU A 119 34.68 -12.86 -27.79
C GLU A 119 34.15 -13.75 -26.65
N PRO A 120 33.60 -14.95 -26.93
CA PRO A 120 33.16 -15.84 -25.88
C PRO A 120 34.32 -16.31 -25.01
N GLU A 121 34.22 -16.09 -23.70
CA GLU A 121 35.17 -16.59 -22.71
C GLU A 121 34.77 -17.98 -22.22
N VAL A 122 33.47 -18.28 -22.18
CA VAL A 122 32.94 -19.61 -21.82
C VAL A 122 32.27 -20.23 -23.03
N PHE A 123 32.85 -21.34 -23.51
CA PHE A 123 32.23 -22.23 -24.49
C PHE A 123 31.52 -23.35 -23.74
N GLY A 124 30.19 -23.32 -23.74
CA GLY A 124 29.37 -24.16 -22.89
C GLY A 124 28.60 -25.24 -23.65
N THR A 125 28.48 -26.42 -23.02
CA THR A 125 27.51 -27.44 -23.42
C THR A 125 26.66 -27.87 -22.22
N VAL A 126 25.34 -27.87 -22.36
CA VAL A 126 24.41 -28.49 -21.40
C VAL A 126 24.06 -29.89 -21.88
N THR A 127 24.21 -30.89 -21.01
CA THR A 127 23.88 -32.29 -21.29
C THR A 127 22.78 -32.84 -20.38
N ALA A 128 22.02 -33.81 -20.90
CA ALA A 128 21.08 -34.63 -20.16
C ALA A 128 21.80 -35.40 -19.02
N PRO A 129 21.07 -36.03 -18.08
CA PRO A 129 21.66 -36.79 -16.98
C PRO A 129 22.54 -37.99 -17.38
N ASP A 130 22.53 -38.39 -18.66
CA ASP A 130 23.50 -39.35 -19.22
C ASP A 130 24.92 -38.77 -19.41
N GLY A 131 25.09 -37.45 -19.24
CA GLY A 131 26.33 -36.71 -19.38
C GLY A 131 26.80 -36.47 -20.83
N THR A 132 26.07 -36.95 -21.84
CA THR A 132 26.53 -36.99 -23.24
C THR A 132 25.56 -36.41 -24.26
N THR A 133 24.25 -36.45 -24.00
CA THR A 133 23.21 -35.95 -24.93
C THR A 133 23.02 -34.45 -24.74
N PRO A 134 23.29 -33.59 -25.74
CA PRO A 134 23.05 -32.14 -25.64
C PRO A 134 21.55 -31.83 -25.56
N VAL A 135 21.14 -30.92 -24.66
CA VAL A 135 19.73 -30.60 -24.38
C VAL A 135 19.48 -29.10 -24.34
N THR A 136 18.31 -28.67 -24.82
CA THR A 136 17.93 -27.25 -24.77
C THR A 136 17.65 -26.85 -23.32
N ALA A 137 18.34 -25.80 -22.87
CA ALA A 137 18.32 -25.36 -21.47
C ALA A 137 18.57 -23.86 -21.37
N THR A 138 18.18 -23.27 -20.25
CA THR A 138 18.53 -21.89 -19.88
C THR A 138 19.68 -21.93 -18.87
N VAL A 139 20.79 -21.26 -19.19
CA VAL A 139 21.95 -21.14 -18.30
C VAL A 139 21.89 -19.80 -17.58
N ARG A 140 21.86 -19.85 -16.26
CA ARG A 140 21.90 -18.69 -15.36
C ARG A 140 23.26 -18.56 -14.71
N VAL A 141 23.78 -17.34 -14.69
CA VAL A 141 25.08 -16.97 -14.11
C VAL A 141 24.83 -16.11 -12.88
N PHE A 142 25.33 -16.58 -11.74
CA PHE A 142 25.20 -15.92 -10.45
C PHE A 142 26.54 -15.35 -9.99
N ALA A 143 26.54 -14.15 -9.41
CA ALA A 143 27.69 -13.59 -8.72
C ALA A 143 27.89 -14.24 -7.33
N GLY A 144 28.99 -13.88 -6.65
CA GLY A 144 29.39 -14.50 -5.38
C GLY A 144 28.45 -14.22 -4.19
N ASP A 145 27.61 -13.21 -4.30
CA ASP A 145 26.50 -12.85 -3.40
C ASP A 145 25.20 -13.64 -3.69
N GLY A 146 25.16 -14.41 -4.79
CA GLY A 146 23.97 -15.11 -5.27
C GLY A 146 23.12 -14.31 -6.27
N THR A 147 23.47 -13.07 -6.60
CA THR A 147 22.71 -12.23 -7.54
C THR A 147 22.82 -12.77 -8.96
N LEU A 148 21.70 -12.87 -9.69
CA LEU A 148 21.69 -13.20 -11.12
C LEU A 148 22.33 -12.05 -11.92
N VAL A 149 23.34 -12.34 -12.74
CA VAL A 149 24.10 -11.32 -13.51
C VAL A 149 24.15 -11.55 -15.02
N GLN A 150 23.83 -12.75 -15.50
CA GLN A 150 23.63 -13.06 -16.93
C GLN A 150 22.73 -14.29 -17.11
N GLN A 151 21.96 -14.30 -18.20
CA GLN A 151 21.26 -15.48 -18.72
C GLN A 151 21.70 -15.73 -20.17
N ALA A 152 21.80 -17.01 -20.57
CA ALA A 152 22.02 -17.41 -21.95
C ALA A 152 21.22 -18.69 -22.29
N ASP A 153 20.72 -18.76 -23.53
CA ASP A 153 19.96 -19.91 -24.01
C ASP A 153 20.91 -20.94 -24.66
N ALA A 154 20.96 -22.14 -24.09
CA ALA A 154 21.70 -23.28 -24.62
C ALA A 154 20.89 -24.01 -25.70
N SER A 155 20.59 -23.32 -26.81
CA SER A 155 19.81 -23.89 -27.92
C SER A 155 20.49 -25.12 -28.52
N GLY A 156 19.85 -26.30 -28.42
CA GLY A 156 20.47 -27.56 -28.82
C GLY A 156 21.67 -27.97 -27.96
N GLY A 157 21.72 -27.49 -26.71
CA GLY A 157 22.77 -27.77 -25.74
C GLY A 157 23.96 -26.81 -25.77
N SER A 158 24.22 -26.07 -26.84
CA SER A 158 25.40 -25.19 -26.91
C SER A 158 25.10 -23.76 -26.45
N PHE A 159 25.95 -23.19 -25.59
CA PHE A 159 25.85 -21.79 -25.14
C PHE A 159 27.22 -21.08 -25.16
N LEU A 160 27.18 -19.75 -25.19
CA LEU A 160 28.34 -18.87 -25.16
C LEU A 160 28.14 -17.81 -24.07
N LEU A 161 29.14 -17.59 -23.21
CA LEU A 161 29.16 -16.46 -22.26
C LEU A 161 30.42 -15.62 -22.45
N GLY A 162 30.28 -14.33 -22.17
CA GLY A 162 31.28 -13.27 -22.29
C GLY A 162 30.59 -11.93 -22.04
N GLY A 163 31.38 -10.88 -21.81
CA GLY A 163 30.88 -9.60 -21.29
C GLY A 163 30.59 -9.64 -19.79
N LEU A 164 31.29 -10.52 -19.07
CA LEU A 164 31.31 -10.57 -17.61
C LEU A 164 32.59 -9.90 -17.12
N PRO A 165 32.54 -9.00 -16.12
CA PRO A 165 33.73 -8.52 -15.46
C PRO A 165 34.57 -9.66 -14.87
N ALA A 166 35.87 -9.43 -14.65
CA ALA A 166 36.72 -10.41 -14.01
C ALA A 166 36.25 -10.71 -12.57
N GLY A 167 36.02 -11.99 -12.24
CA GLY A 167 35.36 -12.38 -10.99
C GLY A 167 35.11 -13.88 -10.85
N SER A 168 34.50 -14.29 -9.73
CA SER A 168 34.04 -15.66 -9.51
C SER A 168 32.52 -15.73 -9.66
N TYR A 169 32.04 -16.70 -10.43
CA TYR A 169 30.63 -16.85 -10.78
C TYR A 169 30.17 -18.30 -10.60
N GLY A 170 28.88 -18.50 -10.31
CA GLY A 170 28.24 -19.81 -10.30
C GLY A 170 27.34 -19.99 -11.52
N LEU A 171 27.53 -21.07 -12.28
CA LEU A 171 26.68 -21.42 -13.42
C LEU A 171 25.69 -22.51 -13.03
N ARG A 172 24.42 -22.33 -13.39
CA ARG A 172 23.39 -23.37 -13.29
C ARG A 172 22.61 -23.47 -14.60
N ALA A 173 22.53 -24.66 -15.17
CA ALA A 173 21.59 -24.98 -16.24
C ALA A 173 20.25 -25.43 -15.65
N SER A 174 19.15 -24.90 -16.20
CA SER A 174 17.78 -25.35 -15.93
C SER A 174 17.20 -25.89 -17.25
N PRO A 175 16.44 -27.00 -17.26
CA PRO A 175 15.79 -27.47 -18.47
C PRO A 175 14.85 -26.39 -19.04
N ALA A 176 14.73 -26.34 -20.37
CA ALA A 176 13.82 -25.45 -21.08
C ALA A 176 12.75 -26.24 -21.88
N THR A 177 12.55 -27.50 -21.51
CA THR A 177 11.67 -28.50 -22.10
C THR A 177 11.10 -29.40 -21.00
N ASP A 178 9.92 -29.95 -21.23
CA ASP A 178 9.19 -30.83 -20.30
C ASP A 178 9.80 -32.27 -20.26
N ASP A 179 11.10 -32.35 -20.05
CA ASP A 179 11.85 -33.59 -19.84
C ASP A 179 11.99 -33.92 -18.34
N PRO A 180 12.15 -35.20 -17.93
CA PRO A 180 12.31 -35.62 -16.52
C PRO A 180 13.70 -35.31 -15.96
N TYR A 181 14.14 -34.06 -16.16
CA TYR A 181 15.42 -33.51 -15.76
C TYR A 181 15.21 -32.44 -14.69
N TRP A 182 16.21 -32.32 -13.84
CA TRP A 182 16.31 -31.31 -12.80
C TRP A 182 17.57 -30.48 -13.03
N HIS A 183 17.65 -29.31 -12.39
CA HIS A 183 18.75 -28.38 -12.63
C HIS A 183 20.14 -28.99 -12.37
N SER A 184 21.16 -28.47 -13.05
CA SER A 184 22.55 -28.85 -12.75
C SER A 184 22.93 -28.39 -11.33
N PRO A 185 23.91 -29.02 -10.68
CA PRO A 185 24.61 -28.40 -9.57
C PRO A 185 25.11 -27.00 -9.96
N LEU A 186 25.25 -26.09 -8.99
CA LEU A 186 25.88 -24.79 -9.22
C LEU A 186 27.37 -25.03 -9.44
N MET A 187 27.86 -24.77 -10.65
CA MET A 187 29.26 -24.98 -11.01
C MET A 187 30.04 -23.67 -10.88
N PRO A 188 31.02 -23.56 -9.98
CA PRO A 188 31.85 -22.36 -9.89
C PRO A 188 32.79 -22.26 -11.09
N ILE A 189 32.91 -21.04 -11.63
CA ILE A 189 33.92 -20.65 -12.61
C ILE A 189 34.64 -19.38 -12.14
N THR A 190 35.81 -19.12 -12.69
CA THR A 190 36.47 -17.82 -12.63
C THR A 190 36.50 -17.23 -14.02
N VAL A 191 36.19 -15.95 -14.14
CA VAL A 191 36.41 -15.14 -15.35
C VAL A 191 37.64 -14.27 -15.09
N ASP A 192 38.70 -14.47 -15.87
CA ASP A 192 40.00 -13.81 -15.74
C ASP A 192 40.66 -13.49 -17.10
N GLY A 193 39.86 -13.44 -18.17
CA GLY A 193 40.31 -13.16 -19.54
C GLY A 193 40.84 -14.38 -20.31
N TYR A 194 40.71 -15.60 -19.76
CA TYR A 194 41.06 -16.84 -20.46
C TYR A 194 39.83 -17.63 -20.92
N THR A 195 39.90 -18.16 -22.14
CA THR A 195 38.87 -19.04 -22.69
C THR A 195 38.80 -20.38 -21.94
N GLN A 196 37.60 -20.79 -21.54
CA GLN A 196 37.33 -22.06 -20.88
C GLN A 196 36.17 -22.81 -21.55
N THR A 197 36.21 -24.15 -21.47
CA THR A 197 35.12 -25.02 -21.93
C THR A 197 34.42 -25.62 -20.73
N VAL A 198 33.09 -25.48 -20.69
CA VAL A 198 32.24 -25.87 -19.56
C VAL A 198 31.20 -26.89 -20.02
N THR A 199 31.04 -27.96 -19.26
CA THR A 199 29.91 -28.88 -19.44
C THR A 199 29.02 -28.85 -18.19
N LEU A 200 27.76 -28.46 -18.35
CA LEU A 200 26.75 -28.50 -17.29
C LEU A 200 25.85 -29.71 -17.51
N THR A 201 25.93 -30.71 -16.64
CA THR A 201 25.06 -31.88 -16.70
C THR A 201 23.82 -31.65 -15.83
N LEU A 202 22.64 -31.72 -16.44
CA LEU A 202 21.37 -31.73 -15.71
C LEU A 202 21.29 -32.99 -14.84
N THR A 203 20.58 -32.91 -13.72
CA THR A 203 20.34 -34.10 -12.87
C THR A 203 19.05 -34.80 -13.28
N ALA A 204 18.90 -36.09 -12.96
CA ALA A 204 17.61 -36.75 -13.16
C ALA A 204 16.62 -36.26 -12.09
N ALA A 205 15.35 -36.11 -12.46
CA ALA A 205 14.29 -35.87 -11.49
C ALA A 205 14.01 -37.15 -10.68
N ASP A 206 13.74 -37.04 -9.39
CA ASP A 206 13.29 -38.14 -8.54
C ASP A 206 11.76 -38.32 -8.64
N LEU A 207 11.04 -37.22 -8.88
CA LEU A 207 9.60 -37.14 -9.14
C LEU A 207 9.33 -36.25 -10.35
N TYR A 208 8.34 -36.56 -11.17
CA TYR A 208 7.87 -35.68 -12.25
C TYR A 208 6.41 -35.99 -12.61
N GLY A 209 5.75 -35.16 -13.41
CA GLY A 209 4.37 -35.40 -13.87
C GLY A 209 3.71 -34.12 -14.39
N VAL A 210 2.39 -34.15 -14.61
CA VAL A 210 1.61 -32.94 -14.91
C VAL A 210 0.59 -32.59 -13.82
N VAL A 211 0.37 -31.29 -13.62
CA VAL A 211 -0.71 -30.74 -12.81
C VAL A 211 -1.84 -30.28 -13.73
N THR A 212 -3.06 -30.74 -13.45
CA THR A 212 -4.27 -30.39 -14.22
C THR A 212 -5.39 -29.88 -13.32
N ASP A 213 -6.30 -29.11 -13.91
CA ASP A 213 -7.54 -28.69 -13.28
C ASP A 213 -8.59 -29.84 -13.32
N PRO A 214 -9.77 -29.69 -12.69
CA PRO A 214 -10.84 -30.70 -12.72
C PRO A 214 -11.44 -30.99 -14.10
N LEU A 215 -11.16 -30.14 -15.10
CA LEU A 215 -11.61 -30.28 -16.50
C LEU A 215 -10.55 -30.97 -17.37
N GLY A 216 -9.35 -31.19 -16.84
CA GLY A 216 -8.19 -31.76 -17.55
C GLY A 216 -7.36 -30.73 -18.31
N ASN A 217 -7.55 -29.43 -18.08
CA ASN A 217 -6.66 -28.39 -18.60
C ASN A 217 -5.34 -28.41 -17.80
N PRO A 218 -4.18 -28.21 -18.43
CA PRO A 218 -2.92 -28.03 -17.71
C PRO A 218 -2.98 -26.75 -16.87
N VAL A 219 -2.45 -26.81 -15.64
CA VAL A 219 -2.35 -25.63 -14.77
C VAL A 219 -0.90 -25.20 -14.69
N PRO A 220 -0.50 -24.13 -15.40
CA PRO A 220 0.84 -23.59 -15.28
C PRO A 220 1.03 -22.95 -13.90
N GLU A 221 2.29 -22.73 -13.53
CA GLU A 221 2.68 -21.97 -12.35
C GLU A 221 2.23 -22.53 -10.98
N ALA A 222 1.59 -23.70 -10.96
CA ALA A 222 1.24 -24.47 -9.77
C ALA A 222 2.50 -25.01 -9.09
N THR A 223 2.57 -24.92 -7.76
CA THR A 223 3.72 -25.39 -7.00
C THR A 223 3.49 -26.81 -6.51
N VAL A 224 4.34 -27.75 -6.93
CA VAL A 224 4.33 -29.13 -6.42
C VAL A 224 5.35 -29.26 -5.32
N TYR A 225 4.89 -29.62 -4.12
CA TYR A 225 5.74 -29.82 -2.94
C TYR A 225 6.03 -31.31 -2.73
N ALA A 226 7.27 -31.63 -2.36
CA ALA A 226 7.69 -32.95 -1.86
C ALA A 226 8.22 -32.80 -0.42
N VAL A 227 7.44 -33.24 0.55
CA VAL A 227 7.71 -33.12 2.00
C VAL A 227 8.09 -34.48 2.57
N ARG A 228 9.29 -34.62 3.15
CA ARG A 228 9.72 -35.87 3.79
C ARG A 228 8.94 -36.11 5.09
N LEU A 229 8.56 -37.36 5.34
CA LEU A 229 7.82 -37.80 6.53
C LEU A 229 8.73 -38.47 7.59
N ASP A 230 9.94 -38.90 7.22
CA ASP A 230 10.87 -39.64 8.07
C ASP A 230 12.19 -38.86 8.34
N GLY A 231 12.08 -37.73 9.02
CA GLY A 231 13.21 -36.96 9.59
C GLY A 231 13.44 -35.58 8.97
N ASP A 232 14.39 -34.82 9.55
CA ASP A 232 14.63 -33.38 9.34
C ASP A 232 15.20 -32.98 7.95
N SER A 233 14.96 -33.77 6.90
CA SER A 233 15.47 -33.47 5.55
C SER A 233 14.67 -32.37 4.86
N PRO A 234 15.29 -31.58 3.98
CA PRO A 234 14.64 -30.44 3.35
C PRO A 234 13.43 -30.87 2.50
N ARG A 235 12.38 -30.06 2.58
CA ARG A 235 11.30 -30.03 1.60
C ARG A 235 11.90 -29.57 0.26
N ARG A 236 11.41 -30.11 -0.85
CA ARG A 236 11.67 -29.54 -2.19
C ARG A 236 10.37 -29.20 -2.87
N GLN A 237 10.45 -28.33 -3.85
CA GLN A 237 9.34 -27.96 -4.70
C GLN A 237 9.81 -27.72 -6.13
N ASP A 238 8.87 -27.78 -7.05
CA ASP A 238 9.01 -27.26 -8.42
C ASP A 238 7.72 -26.52 -8.80
N ARG A 239 7.80 -25.65 -9.81
CA ARG A 239 6.68 -24.82 -10.29
C ARG A 239 6.38 -25.18 -11.74
N THR A 240 5.13 -25.48 -12.05
CA THR A 240 4.76 -26.06 -13.34
C THR A 240 4.99 -25.12 -14.53
N SER A 241 5.39 -25.69 -15.66
CA SER A 241 5.52 -24.98 -16.94
C SER A 241 4.16 -24.66 -17.57
N ASP A 242 4.15 -23.96 -18.71
CA ASP A 242 2.96 -23.64 -19.52
C ASP A 242 2.09 -24.87 -19.88
N THR A 243 2.66 -26.08 -19.83
CA THR A 243 1.98 -27.36 -20.10
C THR A 243 1.51 -28.08 -18.83
N GLY A 244 1.67 -27.45 -17.66
CA GLY A 244 1.39 -28.04 -16.35
C GLY A 244 2.47 -29.02 -15.88
N TYR A 245 3.59 -29.15 -16.57
CA TYR A 245 4.64 -30.12 -16.24
C TYR A 245 5.51 -29.70 -15.06
N TYR A 246 5.87 -30.63 -14.17
CA TYR A 246 6.82 -30.42 -13.09
C TYR A 246 7.85 -31.56 -13.02
N ALA A 247 9.02 -31.26 -12.46
CA ALA A 247 10.08 -32.22 -12.12
C ALA A 247 10.78 -31.81 -10.82
N ILE A 248 11.03 -32.73 -9.88
CA ILE A 248 11.74 -32.46 -8.62
C ILE A 248 12.87 -33.47 -8.46
N GLY A 249 14.11 -32.98 -8.31
CA GLY A 249 15.31 -33.82 -8.12
C GLY A 249 16.16 -33.46 -6.90
N GLY A 250 17.10 -34.35 -6.57
CA GLY A 250 17.98 -34.23 -5.42
C GLY A 250 17.31 -34.57 -4.08
N LEU A 251 16.31 -35.44 -4.11
CA LEU A 251 15.67 -36.02 -2.92
C LEU A 251 16.53 -37.16 -2.36
N VAL A 252 16.49 -37.34 -1.05
CA VAL A 252 17.23 -38.40 -0.35
C VAL A 252 16.33 -39.60 -0.10
N THR A 253 16.90 -40.73 0.29
CA THR A 253 16.10 -41.91 0.66
C THR A 253 15.16 -41.61 1.81
N GLY A 254 13.85 -41.75 1.58
CA GLY A 254 12.80 -41.48 2.56
C GLY A 254 11.39 -41.68 1.99
N THR A 255 10.39 -41.51 2.86
CA THR A 255 8.98 -41.45 2.45
C THR A 255 8.57 -40.00 2.35
N TYR A 256 7.90 -39.63 1.25
CA TYR A 256 7.49 -38.27 0.95
C TYR A 256 5.97 -38.17 0.80
N ARG A 257 5.40 -37.05 1.22
CA ARG A 257 4.06 -36.60 0.84
C ARG A 257 4.22 -35.58 -0.28
N ILE A 258 3.55 -35.83 -1.41
CA ILE A 258 3.47 -34.90 -2.55
C ILE A 258 2.08 -34.26 -2.63
N VAL A 259 2.04 -32.99 -3.00
CA VAL A 259 0.81 -32.21 -3.19
C VAL A 259 1.07 -31.07 -4.18
N ALA A 260 0.14 -30.84 -5.10
CA ALA A 260 0.13 -29.65 -5.95
C ALA A 260 -0.74 -28.57 -5.30
N ALA A 261 -0.22 -27.35 -5.19
CA ALA A 261 -0.99 -26.16 -4.88
C ALA A 261 -1.22 -25.35 -6.16
N PRO A 262 -2.39 -24.71 -6.34
CA PRO A 262 -2.60 -23.79 -7.46
C PRO A 262 -1.63 -22.59 -7.40
N PRO A 263 -1.37 -21.91 -8.53
CA PRO A 263 -0.71 -20.60 -8.48
C PRO A 263 -1.56 -19.60 -7.69
N TRP A 264 -0.91 -18.60 -7.08
CA TRP A 264 -1.54 -17.70 -6.11
C TRP A 264 -2.75 -16.90 -6.65
N TYR A 265 -2.83 -16.69 -7.96
CA TYR A 265 -3.96 -16.00 -8.60
C TYR A 265 -5.14 -16.93 -8.90
N GLU A 266 -4.95 -18.25 -8.99
CA GLU A 266 -6.02 -19.24 -9.23
C GLU A 266 -6.73 -19.63 -7.92
N GLY A 267 -7.29 -18.62 -7.24
CA GLY A 267 -7.98 -18.81 -5.97
C GLY A 267 -9.26 -19.66 -6.07
N ALA A 268 -9.77 -19.86 -7.28
CA ALA A 268 -10.87 -20.77 -7.59
C ALA A 268 -10.47 -22.26 -7.58
N LEU A 269 -9.19 -22.61 -7.42
CA LEU A 269 -8.74 -24.00 -7.36
C LEU A 269 -8.35 -24.42 -5.92
N LEU A 270 -8.54 -25.70 -5.61
CA LEU A 270 -8.09 -26.32 -4.36
C LEU A 270 -6.84 -27.18 -4.61
N PRO A 271 -5.89 -27.26 -3.65
CA PRO A 271 -4.74 -28.16 -3.73
C PRO A 271 -5.16 -29.60 -4.02
N SER A 272 -4.30 -30.37 -4.67
CA SER A 272 -4.56 -31.78 -5.00
C SER A 272 -4.83 -32.62 -3.73
N ALA A 273 -5.39 -33.81 -3.91
CA ALA A 273 -5.29 -34.81 -2.84
C ALA A 273 -3.80 -35.09 -2.56
N PRO A 274 -3.36 -35.18 -1.29
CA PRO A 274 -1.99 -35.53 -0.98
C PRO A 274 -1.72 -37.00 -1.30
N VAL A 275 -0.60 -37.28 -1.97
CA VAL A 275 -0.17 -38.65 -2.31
C VAL A 275 1.08 -38.98 -1.50
N THR A 276 1.19 -40.20 -0.97
CA THR A 276 2.40 -40.66 -0.28
C THR A 276 3.21 -41.55 -1.21
N VAL A 277 4.49 -41.22 -1.38
CA VAL A 277 5.45 -41.90 -2.27
C VAL A 277 6.69 -42.31 -1.47
N THR A 278 7.40 -43.34 -1.92
CA THR A 278 8.65 -43.78 -1.28
C THR A 278 9.78 -43.72 -2.30
N LEU A 279 10.84 -42.98 -1.96
CA LEU A 279 12.03 -42.73 -2.78
C LEU A 279 13.27 -43.26 -2.04
N PRO A 280 14.34 -43.71 -2.73
CA PRO A 280 14.61 -43.81 -4.17
C PRO A 280 14.37 -45.29 -4.59
N PRO A 281 14.66 -45.76 -5.83
CA PRO A 281 15.88 -45.49 -6.60
C PRO A 281 15.71 -45.18 -8.09
N THR A 282 14.49 -44.90 -8.54
CA THR A 282 14.22 -44.50 -9.92
C THR A 282 13.26 -43.30 -9.92
N PRO A 283 13.33 -42.43 -10.94
CA PRO A 283 12.32 -41.40 -11.18
C PRO A 283 10.91 -41.99 -11.15
N GLN A 284 9.95 -41.30 -10.52
CA GLN A 284 8.55 -41.72 -10.45
C GLN A 284 7.62 -40.65 -11.04
N GLU A 285 6.74 -41.08 -11.94
CA GLU A 285 5.73 -40.25 -12.61
C GLU A 285 4.46 -40.18 -11.76
N HIS A 286 3.99 -38.97 -11.46
CA HIS A 286 2.83 -38.72 -10.62
C HIS A 286 2.03 -37.51 -11.10
N ASP A 287 0.99 -37.76 -11.89
CA ASP A 287 0.04 -36.70 -12.24
C ASP A 287 -0.80 -36.29 -11.04
N LEU A 288 -1.04 -34.98 -10.92
CA LEU A 288 -1.78 -34.37 -9.82
C LEU A 288 -2.96 -33.56 -10.38
N VAL A 289 -4.14 -33.76 -9.78
CA VAL A 289 -5.36 -33.05 -10.19
C VAL A 289 -5.74 -32.08 -9.07
N LEU A 290 -5.72 -30.79 -9.37
CA LEU A 290 -6.27 -29.73 -8.52
C LEU A 290 -7.79 -29.91 -8.45
N ARG A 291 -8.38 -29.59 -7.29
CA ARG A 291 -9.79 -29.89 -7.02
C ARG A 291 -10.68 -28.68 -7.30
N ALA A 292 -11.91 -28.95 -7.72
CA ALA A 292 -12.89 -27.92 -8.05
C ALA A 292 -13.33 -27.14 -6.79
N PRO A 293 -13.65 -25.85 -6.94
CA PRO A 293 -14.23 -25.04 -5.87
C PRO A 293 -15.64 -25.56 -5.54
N PRO A 294 -15.94 -25.99 -4.30
CA PRO A 294 -17.29 -26.40 -3.92
C PRO A 294 -18.16 -25.21 -3.47
N LYS A 295 -17.54 -24.03 -3.23
CA LYS A 295 -18.21 -22.86 -2.65
C LYS A 295 -18.63 -21.89 -3.76
N VAL A 296 -19.75 -21.21 -3.55
CA VAL A 296 -20.37 -20.33 -4.55
C VAL A 296 -20.84 -19.04 -3.88
N VAL A 297 -20.56 -17.90 -4.50
CA VAL A 297 -21.27 -16.65 -4.21
C VAL A 297 -22.10 -16.23 -5.43
N THR A 298 -23.32 -15.78 -5.16
CA THR A 298 -24.23 -15.19 -6.16
C THR A 298 -24.75 -13.85 -5.66
N GLY A 299 -25.20 -12.98 -6.55
CA GLY A 299 -25.85 -11.74 -6.12
C GLY A 299 -26.19 -10.83 -7.28
N THR A 300 -26.47 -9.57 -6.96
CA THR A 300 -26.80 -8.51 -7.92
C THR A 300 -25.99 -7.24 -7.66
N VAL A 301 -25.68 -6.50 -8.73
CA VAL A 301 -25.14 -5.13 -8.66
C VAL A 301 -26.20 -4.17 -9.19
N LYS A 302 -26.59 -3.19 -8.36
CA LYS A 302 -27.60 -2.18 -8.68
C LYS A 302 -27.11 -0.78 -8.30
N THR A 303 -27.63 0.23 -8.99
CA THR A 303 -27.48 1.63 -8.56
C THR A 303 -28.30 1.91 -7.30
N ASN A 304 -27.96 2.99 -6.60
CA ASN A 304 -28.77 3.59 -5.54
C ASN A 304 -30.17 4.07 -6.00
N THR A 305 -30.45 4.01 -7.30
CA THR A 305 -31.77 4.25 -7.91
C THR A 305 -32.50 2.95 -8.32
N GLY A 306 -31.92 1.79 -8.03
CA GLY A 306 -32.49 0.46 -8.31
C GLY A 306 -32.29 -0.06 -9.73
N VAL A 307 -31.48 0.62 -10.55
CA VAL A 307 -31.16 0.20 -11.93
C VAL A 307 -30.08 -0.90 -11.89
N PRO A 308 -30.26 -2.05 -12.54
CA PRO A 308 -29.20 -3.06 -12.64
C PRO A 308 -27.98 -2.55 -13.40
N VAL A 309 -26.79 -3.02 -13.02
CA VAL A 309 -25.53 -2.67 -13.70
C VAL A 309 -25.03 -3.88 -14.49
N GLU A 310 -24.94 -3.75 -15.81
CA GLU A 310 -24.41 -4.76 -16.73
C GLU A 310 -22.89 -4.63 -16.88
N ASN A 311 -22.17 -5.75 -17.00
CA ASN A 311 -20.70 -5.82 -17.09
C ASN A 311 -19.96 -5.07 -15.95
N ALA A 312 -20.52 -4.99 -14.75
CA ALA A 312 -19.74 -4.60 -13.57
C ALA A 312 -18.83 -5.78 -13.20
N GLN A 313 -17.56 -5.51 -12.91
CA GLN A 313 -16.62 -6.55 -12.50
C GLN A 313 -16.69 -6.71 -10.98
N VAL A 314 -17.27 -7.83 -10.54
CA VAL A 314 -17.19 -8.28 -9.14
C VAL A 314 -15.90 -9.05 -8.98
N VAL A 315 -15.06 -8.64 -8.05
CA VAL A 315 -13.75 -9.25 -7.78
C VAL A 315 -13.75 -9.79 -6.36
N ALA A 316 -13.39 -11.06 -6.21
CA ALA A 316 -13.16 -11.69 -4.92
C ALA A 316 -11.65 -11.84 -4.67
N HIS A 317 -11.20 -11.42 -3.50
CA HIS A 317 -9.83 -11.61 -3.03
C HIS A 317 -9.85 -12.51 -1.80
N ARG A 318 -8.86 -13.40 -1.69
CA ARG A 318 -8.73 -14.33 -0.59
C ARG A 318 -7.97 -13.68 0.57
N LEU A 319 -8.42 -13.96 1.79
CA LEU A 319 -7.98 -13.29 3.02
C LEU A 319 -7.21 -14.20 3.99
N ASP A 320 -7.22 -15.51 3.77
CA ASP A 320 -6.48 -16.53 4.54
C ASP A 320 -5.13 -16.92 3.91
N LYS A 321 -4.95 -16.64 2.62
CA LYS A 321 -3.75 -16.92 1.80
C LYS A 321 -3.91 -16.27 0.41
N GLY A 322 -2.90 -16.39 -0.45
CA GLY A 322 -3.01 -15.97 -1.85
C GLY A 322 -4.24 -16.55 -2.57
N GLY A 323 -4.99 -15.71 -3.28
CA GLY A 323 -6.14 -16.11 -4.08
C GLY A 323 -6.93 -14.93 -4.65
N ARG A 324 -7.34 -15.03 -5.91
CA ARG A 324 -8.26 -14.09 -6.56
C ARG A 324 -9.27 -14.86 -7.42
N ALA A 325 -10.43 -14.26 -7.66
CA ALA A 325 -11.39 -14.67 -8.67
C ALA A 325 -12.19 -13.44 -9.13
N GLU A 326 -12.80 -13.50 -10.31
CA GLU A 326 -13.65 -12.41 -10.81
C GLU A 326 -14.84 -12.91 -11.63
N ALA A 327 -15.90 -12.11 -11.69
CA ALA A 327 -17.10 -12.35 -12.47
C ALA A 327 -17.65 -11.03 -13.04
N LEU A 328 -18.26 -11.08 -14.22
CA LEU A 328 -19.02 -9.97 -14.79
C LEU A 328 -20.51 -10.14 -14.51
N THR A 329 -21.21 -9.04 -14.24
CA THR A 329 -22.67 -9.05 -14.12
C THR A 329 -23.36 -9.15 -15.48
N GLY A 330 -24.47 -9.90 -15.51
CA GLY A 330 -25.39 -9.95 -16.65
C GLY A 330 -26.22 -8.67 -16.80
N SER A 331 -27.06 -8.62 -17.84
CA SER A 331 -27.92 -7.47 -18.15
C SER A 331 -29.08 -7.23 -17.17
N ASP A 332 -29.36 -8.18 -16.27
CA ASP A 332 -30.24 -8.03 -15.11
C ASP A 332 -29.47 -7.68 -13.82
N GLY A 333 -28.16 -7.42 -13.93
CA GLY A 333 -27.25 -7.12 -12.83
C GLY A 333 -26.82 -8.35 -12.02
N THR A 334 -27.26 -9.57 -12.36
CA THR A 334 -26.90 -10.78 -11.60
C THR A 334 -25.47 -11.24 -11.87
N TYR A 335 -24.82 -11.86 -10.88
CA TYR A 335 -23.52 -12.52 -11.04
C TYR A 335 -23.44 -13.85 -10.29
N ARG A 336 -22.45 -14.65 -10.67
CA ARG A 336 -22.02 -15.87 -9.99
C ARG A 336 -20.49 -15.90 -9.99
N ILE A 337 -19.90 -16.23 -8.85
CA ILE A 337 -18.48 -16.49 -8.70
C ILE A 337 -18.28 -17.81 -7.93
N ASP A 338 -17.36 -18.64 -8.41
CA ASP A 338 -17.03 -19.94 -7.85
C ASP A 338 -15.72 -19.82 -7.07
N LEU A 339 -15.74 -20.22 -5.78
CA LEU A 339 -14.68 -19.94 -4.80
C LEU A 339 -14.30 -21.21 -4.04
N SER A 340 -13.06 -21.26 -3.56
CA SER A 340 -12.64 -22.30 -2.61
C SER A 340 -13.05 -21.95 -1.17
N ASP A 341 -12.67 -22.79 -0.22
CA ASP A 341 -12.89 -22.59 1.21
C ASP A 341 -12.19 -21.33 1.77
N GLY A 342 -12.31 -21.08 3.07
CA GLY A 342 -11.63 -19.98 3.75
C GLY A 342 -12.37 -18.65 3.68
N LEU A 343 -11.65 -17.56 3.92
CA LEU A 343 -12.22 -16.22 4.06
C LEU A 343 -11.95 -15.39 2.80
N TRP A 344 -12.99 -14.77 2.26
CA TRP A 344 -12.95 -13.97 1.05
C TRP A 344 -13.49 -12.57 1.32
N SER A 345 -12.92 -11.57 0.65
CA SER A 345 -13.54 -10.26 0.45
C SER A 345 -14.07 -10.15 -0.98
N LEU A 346 -15.14 -9.40 -1.18
CA LEU A 346 -15.71 -9.10 -2.49
C LEU A 346 -15.89 -7.59 -2.64
N THR A 347 -15.49 -7.06 -3.79
CA THR A 347 -15.70 -5.66 -4.19
C THR A 347 -16.24 -5.60 -5.62
N VAL A 348 -16.71 -4.44 -6.05
CA VAL A 348 -17.25 -4.22 -7.40
C VAL A 348 -16.68 -2.94 -8.02
N ARG A 349 -16.22 -3.04 -9.27
CA ARG A 349 -15.65 -1.89 -10.01
C ARG A 349 -16.16 -1.82 -11.45
N PRO A 350 -16.24 -0.61 -12.05
CA PRO A 350 -16.57 -0.45 -13.45
C PRO A 350 -15.36 -0.77 -14.33
N ILE A 351 -15.63 -1.38 -15.47
CA ILE A 351 -14.69 -1.57 -16.59
C ILE A 351 -15.20 -0.81 -17.82
N SER A 352 -14.43 -0.81 -18.91
CA SER A 352 -14.73 -0.05 -20.14
C SER A 352 -16.05 -0.44 -20.84
N THR A 353 -16.64 -1.58 -20.49
CA THR A 353 -17.91 -2.08 -21.04
C THR A 353 -19.09 -2.03 -20.05
N THR A 354 -18.89 -1.53 -18.82
CA THR A 354 -19.94 -1.44 -17.78
C THR A 354 -21.04 -0.46 -18.18
N THR A 355 -22.30 -0.81 -17.95
CA THR A 355 -23.46 0.06 -18.22
C THR A 355 -24.48 0.00 -17.08
N PRO A 356 -24.82 1.14 -16.43
CA PRO A 356 -24.17 2.45 -16.52
C PRO A 356 -22.73 2.43 -15.97
N SER A 357 -21.87 3.34 -16.44
CA SER A 357 -20.45 3.43 -16.04
C SER A 357 -20.09 4.60 -15.11
N GLU A 358 -21.02 5.54 -14.89
CA GLU A 358 -20.80 6.74 -14.06
C GLU A 358 -21.26 6.50 -12.61
N TRP A 359 -20.52 5.67 -11.88
CA TRP A 359 -20.77 5.38 -10.46
C TRP A 359 -19.48 5.13 -9.66
N VAL A 360 -19.63 5.09 -8.34
CA VAL A 360 -18.62 4.66 -7.36
C VAL A 360 -19.22 3.64 -6.39
N TYR A 361 -18.41 2.69 -5.92
CA TYR A 361 -18.79 1.83 -4.80
C TYR A 361 -18.36 2.54 -3.50
N PRO A 362 -19.28 2.87 -2.57
CA PRO A 362 -18.99 3.77 -1.44
C PRO A 362 -18.70 3.04 -0.12
N ASN A 363 -18.68 1.71 -0.13
CA ASN A 363 -18.66 0.86 1.05
C ASN A 363 -17.34 0.04 1.07
N PRO A 364 -16.90 -0.46 2.23
CA PRO A 364 -15.82 -1.44 2.32
C PRO A 364 -16.11 -2.73 1.53
N PRO A 365 -15.10 -3.58 1.28
CA PRO A 365 -15.29 -4.92 0.74
C PRO A 365 -16.20 -5.78 1.63
N GLN A 366 -17.10 -6.55 1.00
CA GLN A 366 -18.00 -7.46 1.71
C GLN A 366 -17.32 -8.79 2.02
N LEU A 367 -17.48 -9.32 3.23
CA LEU A 367 -16.79 -10.54 3.66
C LEU A 367 -17.65 -11.79 3.48
N VAL A 368 -17.02 -12.89 3.08
CA VAL A 368 -17.65 -14.20 2.91
C VAL A 368 -16.72 -15.28 3.45
N HIS A 369 -17.09 -15.91 4.56
CA HIS A 369 -16.38 -17.07 5.12
C HIS A 369 -17.00 -18.39 4.64
N PHE A 370 -16.18 -19.35 4.24
CA PHE A 370 -16.56 -20.72 3.93
C PHE A 370 -15.75 -21.70 4.79
N GLN A 371 -16.38 -22.75 5.29
CA GLN A 371 -15.70 -23.73 6.14
C GLN A 371 -14.58 -24.46 5.38
N HIS A 372 -13.48 -24.72 6.06
CA HIS A 372 -12.30 -25.45 5.57
C HIS A 372 -12.57 -26.94 5.30
N ASN A 373 -13.44 -27.22 4.33
CA ASN A 373 -13.86 -28.55 3.92
C ASN A 373 -14.30 -28.55 2.44
N ALA A 374 -14.47 -29.74 1.89
CA ALA A 374 -14.91 -29.93 0.51
C ALA A 374 -16.44 -29.89 0.31
N GLU A 375 -17.23 -29.59 1.35
CA GLU A 375 -18.69 -29.59 1.26
C GLU A 375 -19.19 -28.36 0.50
N PRO A 376 -20.22 -28.48 -0.37
CA PRO A 376 -20.76 -27.33 -1.08
C PRO A 376 -21.47 -26.33 -0.17
N GLU A 377 -21.06 -25.07 -0.25
CA GLU A 377 -21.72 -23.94 0.41
C GLU A 377 -22.14 -22.89 -0.63
N ARG A 378 -23.22 -22.16 -0.34
CA ARG A 378 -23.70 -21.06 -1.17
C ARG A 378 -23.98 -19.85 -0.31
N LYS A 379 -23.50 -18.69 -0.71
CA LYS A 379 -23.75 -17.41 -0.04
C LYS A 379 -24.25 -16.37 -1.05
N GLN A 380 -24.97 -15.38 -0.57
CA GLN A 380 -25.48 -14.27 -1.38
C GLN A 380 -24.82 -12.97 -0.92
N VAL A 381 -24.38 -12.13 -1.85
CA VAL A 381 -23.83 -10.79 -1.57
C VAL A 381 -24.34 -9.83 -2.65
N ASP A 382 -25.12 -8.83 -2.26
CA ASP A 382 -25.66 -7.81 -3.16
C ASP A 382 -24.90 -6.48 -3.00
N PHE A 383 -24.70 -5.76 -4.11
CA PHE A 383 -23.97 -4.49 -4.15
C PHE A 383 -24.86 -3.33 -4.60
N THR A 384 -24.83 -2.23 -3.84
CA THR A 384 -25.45 -0.95 -4.23
C THR A 384 -24.37 0.10 -4.49
N VAL A 385 -24.32 0.64 -5.72
CA VAL A 385 -23.35 1.66 -6.16
C VAL A 385 -23.99 3.04 -6.27
N LEU A 386 -23.23 4.11 -5.97
CA LEU A 386 -23.72 5.49 -6.09
C LEU A 386 -23.48 6.04 -7.49
N THR A 387 -24.54 6.37 -8.22
CA THR A 387 -24.42 7.05 -9.51
C THR A 387 -24.00 8.51 -9.34
N ALA A 388 -23.23 9.03 -10.30
CA ALA A 388 -22.91 10.44 -10.39
C ALA A 388 -24.15 11.34 -10.50
N ASP A 389 -24.20 12.40 -9.70
CA ASP A 389 -25.19 13.50 -9.76
C ASP A 389 -24.55 14.85 -10.16
N ALA A 390 -23.22 14.91 -10.27
CA ALA A 390 -22.46 16.11 -10.59
C ALA A 390 -21.31 15.81 -11.55
N ARG A 391 -20.65 16.87 -12.05
CA ARG A 391 -19.53 16.79 -13.00
C ARG A 391 -18.38 17.69 -12.60
N VAL A 392 -17.16 17.21 -12.81
CA VAL A 392 -15.93 18.01 -12.68
C VAL A 392 -15.24 18.05 -14.03
N VAL A 393 -14.86 19.25 -14.46
CA VAL A 393 -14.17 19.52 -15.73
C VAL A 393 -12.91 20.34 -15.50
N GLY A 394 -12.03 20.34 -16.49
CA GLY A 394 -10.85 21.20 -16.53
C GLY A 394 -9.94 20.86 -17.70
N ARG A 395 -8.74 21.44 -17.70
CA ARG A 395 -7.69 21.19 -18.69
C ARG A 395 -6.34 21.00 -18.00
N VAL A 396 -5.52 20.07 -18.50
CA VAL A 396 -4.11 19.93 -18.12
C VAL A 396 -3.21 20.50 -19.24
N GLU A 397 -2.13 21.17 -18.86
CA GLU A 397 -1.09 21.66 -19.78
C GLU A 397 0.33 21.47 -19.23
N LEU A 398 1.32 21.50 -20.12
CA LEU A 398 2.74 21.58 -19.77
C LEU A 398 3.10 23.01 -19.29
N PRO A 399 4.24 23.22 -18.59
CA PRO A 399 4.70 24.55 -18.14
C PRO A 399 4.77 25.65 -19.22
N ASN A 400 4.87 25.27 -20.50
CA ASN A 400 4.92 26.16 -21.65
C ASN A 400 3.53 26.49 -22.26
N GLY A 401 2.44 25.97 -21.69
CA GLY A 401 1.05 26.13 -22.16
C GLY A 401 0.57 25.11 -23.20
N SER A 402 1.44 24.23 -23.72
CA SER A 402 1.03 23.22 -24.70
C SER A 402 0.31 22.04 -24.06
N VAL A 403 -0.52 21.35 -24.85
CA VAL A 403 -1.18 20.10 -24.42
C VAL A 403 -0.12 19.00 -24.23
N PRO A 404 -0.18 18.16 -23.18
CA PRO A 404 0.73 17.03 -23.01
C PRO A 404 0.59 16.02 -24.16
N THR A 405 1.70 15.46 -24.62
CA THR A 405 1.74 14.47 -25.71
C THR A 405 1.77 13.02 -25.22
N PHE A 406 1.66 12.83 -23.91
CA PHE A 406 1.62 11.57 -23.18
C PHE A 406 0.32 11.48 -22.37
N THR A 407 -0.04 10.30 -21.86
CA THR A 407 -1.23 10.15 -21.01
C THR A 407 -1.07 10.98 -19.73
N VAL A 408 -2.13 11.66 -19.33
CA VAL A 408 -2.25 12.18 -17.97
C VAL A 408 -3.56 11.69 -17.41
N THR A 409 -3.49 11.00 -16.27
CA THR A 409 -4.63 10.55 -15.49
C THR A 409 -5.01 11.64 -14.50
N VAL A 410 -6.29 12.00 -14.46
CA VAL A 410 -6.87 12.89 -13.44
C VAL A 410 -7.80 12.05 -12.56
N SER A 411 -7.52 12.05 -11.27
CA SER A 411 -8.19 11.23 -10.26
C SER A 411 -8.85 12.13 -9.21
N LEU A 412 -10.13 11.87 -8.95
CA LEU A 412 -10.90 12.45 -7.85
C LEU A 412 -11.18 11.37 -6.82
N HIS A 413 -10.75 11.57 -5.59
CA HIS A 413 -10.97 10.63 -4.49
C HIS A 413 -11.14 11.37 -3.17
N ASN A 414 -11.90 10.85 -2.22
CA ASN A 414 -11.92 11.37 -0.84
C ASN A 414 -10.86 10.68 0.03
N ASP A 415 -10.84 11.00 1.33
CA ASP A 415 -9.99 10.30 2.29
C ASP A 415 -10.44 8.87 2.54
N GLU A 416 -11.74 8.60 2.44
CA GLU A 416 -12.33 7.27 2.63
C GLU A 416 -12.18 6.31 1.43
N GLY A 417 -11.38 6.64 0.40
CA GLY A 417 -11.09 5.74 -0.72
C GLY A 417 -12.12 5.68 -1.86
N ILE A 418 -13.12 6.56 -1.83
CA ILE A 418 -14.21 6.65 -2.81
C ILE A 418 -13.83 7.66 -3.90
N GLY A 419 -13.79 7.22 -5.16
CA GLY A 419 -13.35 8.07 -6.26
C GLY A 419 -13.63 7.58 -7.69
N ARG A 420 -13.25 8.39 -8.67
CA ARG A 420 -13.15 8.04 -10.10
C ARG A 420 -11.92 8.70 -10.73
N ARG A 421 -11.39 8.05 -11.77
CA ARG A 421 -10.28 8.55 -12.57
C ARG A 421 -10.62 8.56 -14.07
N THR A 422 -10.01 9.46 -14.82
CA THR A 422 -10.13 9.58 -16.29
C THR A 422 -8.82 10.04 -16.90
N THR A 423 -8.61 9.83 -18.20
CA THR A 423 -7.46 10.36 -18.93
C THR A 423 -7.83 11.64 -19.66
N ILE A 424 -6.87 12.57 -19.79
CA ILE A 424 -7.09 13.80 -20.57
C ILE A 424 -7.27 13.51 -22.07
N SER A 425 -8.01 14.37 -22.76
CA SER A 425 -8.05 14.41 -24.22
C SER A 425 -6.66 14.73 -24.80
N PRO A 426 -6.05 13.86 -25.63
CA PRO A 426 -4.70 14.07 -26.15
C PRO A 426 -4.58 15.21 -27.18
N THR A 427 -5.71 15.81 -27.61
CA THR A 427 -5.73 16.91 -28.58
C THR A 427 -6.06 18.27 -27.97
N THR A 428 -6.67 18.31 -26.78
CA THR A 428 -7.13 19.54 -26.12
C THR A 428 -6.60 19.71 -24.69
N GLY A 429 -6.16 18.61 -24.06
CA GLY A 429 -5.80 18.56 -22.64
C GLY A 429 -6.99 18.53 -21.69
N THR A 430 -8.23 18.54 -22.19
CA THR A 430 -9.43 18.63 -21.36
C THR A 430 -9.82 17.28 -20.76
N PHE A 431 -10.37 17.28 -19.54
CA PHE A 431 -10.97 16.11 -18.91
C PHE A 431 -12.39 16.40 -18.41
N GLU A 432 -13.17 15.34 -18.21
CA GLU A 432 -14.50 15.38 -17.60
C GLU A 432 -14.70 14.11 -16.77
N ILE A 433 -15.19 14.27 -15.53
CA ILE A 433 -15.49 13.18 -14.60
C ILE A 433 -16.89 13.42 -14.03
N GLY A 434 -17.84 12.54 -14.33
CA GLY A 434 -19.11 12.48 -13.58
C GLY A 434 -18.88 11.82 -12.22
N ILE A 435 -19.24 12.45 -11.12
CA ILE A 435 -18.98 11.93 -9.77
C ILE A 435 -20.14 12.30 -8.84
N PRO A 436 -20.43 11.53 -7.76
CA PRO A 436 -21.36 11.99 -6.73
C PRO A 436 -20.88 13.29 -6.08
N SER A 437 -21.82 14.08 -5.58
CA SER A 437 -21.56 15.33 -4.91
C SER A 437 -20.91 15.12 -3.53
N GLY A 438 -19.91 15.94 -3.22
CA GLY A 438 -19.08 15.75 -2.04
C GLY A 438 -17.71 16.43 -2.14
N GLY A 439 -16.89 16.21 -1.11
CA GLY A 439 -15.53 16.72 -1.05
C GLY A 439 -14.52 15.70 -1.59
N TYR A 440 -13.59 16.15 -2.42
CA TYR A 440 -12.59 15.31 -3.09
C TYR A 440 -11.21 15.98 -3.10
N LYS A 441 -10.15 15.18 -3.02
CA LYS A 441 -8.80 15.52 -3.45
C LYS A 441 -8.70 15.34 -4.96
N VAL A 442 -7.86 16.15 -5.60
CA VAL A 442 -7.61 16.09 -7.06
C VAL A 442 -6.15 15.72 -7.27
N TRP A 443 -5.89 14.55 -7.85
CA TRP A 443 -4.55 14.13 -8.24
C TRP A 443 -4.42 14.06 -9.76
N VAL A 444 -3.26 14.48 -10.25
CA VAL A 444 -2.92 14.59 -11.67
C VAL A 444 -1.62 13.84 -11.88
N THR A 445 -1.70 12.66 -12.51
CA THR A 445 -0.57 11.75 -12.68
C THR A 445 -0.18 11.70 -14.16
N PRO A 446 0.97 12.26 -14.55
CA PRO A 446 1.50 12.10 -15.90
C PRO A 446 2.25 10.76 -16.04
N ASP A 447 2.05 10.06 -17.17
CA ASP A 447 2.82 8.85 -17.51
C ASP A 447 4.31 9.17 -17.79
N ASP A 448 4.63 10.42 -18.16
CA ASP A 448 6.00 10.84 -18.45
C ASP A 448 6.76 11.14 -17.15
N PRO A 449 7.83 10.38 -16.83
CA PRO A 449 8.56 10.48 -15.57
C PRO A 449 9.35 11.79 -15.44
N GLY A 450 9.44 12.62 -16.49
CA GLY A 450 10.02 13.96 -16.44
C GLY A 450 9.07 15.03 -15.86
N TYR A 451 7.80 14.69 -15.62
CA TYR A 451 6.79 15.61 -15.10
C TYR A 451 6.19 15.14 -13.77
N MET A 452 5.37 16.00 -13.17
CA MET A 452 4.65 15.77 -11.92
C MET A 452 3.36 16.60 -11.89
N GLY A 453 2.32 16.10 -11.22
CA GLY A 453 1.11 16.87 -10.96
C GLY A 453 1.34 18.09 -10.06
N PRO A 454 0.59 19.19 -10.26
CA PRO A 454 0.53 20.28 -9.29
C PRO A 454 -0.13 19.82 -7.98
N VAL A 455 0.09 20.59 -6.91
CA VAL A 455 -0.72 20.46 -5.69
C VAL A 455 -2.04 21.18 -5.95
N VAL A 456 -3.17 20.49 -5.69
CA VAL A 456 -4.52 21.05 -5.80
C VAL A 456 -5.18 20.90 -4.44
N ASP A 457 -5.72 22.00 -3.91
CA ASP A 457 -6.45 21.99 -2.64
C ASP A 457 -7.73 21.13 -2.75
N PRO A 458 -8.19 20.48 -1.66
CA PRO A 458 -9.42 19.70 -1.67
C PRO A 458 -10.63 20.52 -2.16
N ILE A 459 -11.35 19.97 -3.14
CA ILE A 459 -12.49 20.61 -3.80
C ILE A 459 -13.81 20.14 -3.19
N GLN A 460 -14.88 20.92 -3.36
CA GLN A 460 -16.25 20.52 -3.03
C GLN A 460 -17.10 20.56 -4.30
N VAL A 461 -17.61 19.41 -4.72
CA VAL A 461 -18.42 19.23 -5.93
C VAL A 461 -19.90 19.40 -5.54
N PRO A 462 -20.61 20.43 -6.04
CA PRO A 462 -22.02 20.65 -5.73
C PRO A 462 -22.91 19.66 -6.51
N PRO A 463 -24.04 19.19 -5.94
CA PRO A 463 -24.98 18.32 -6.63
C PRO A 463 -25.64 19.02 -7.81
N ASN A 464 -26.00 18.23 -8.83
CA ASN A 464 -26.67 18.68 -10.06
C ASN A 464 -25.90 19.78 -10.81
N GLY A 465 -24.59 19.94 -10.55
CA GLY A 465 -23.76 21.02 -11.07
C GLY A 465 -22.49 20.55 -11.79
N THR A 466 -21.84 21.50 -12.47
CA THR A 466 -20.51 21.34 -13.03
C THR A 466 -19.53 22.23 -12.28
N LEU A 467 -18.48 21.64 -11.71
CA LEU A 467 -17.33 22.37 -11.17
C LEU A 467 -16.20 22.40 -12.20
N ASP A 468 -15.73 23.60 -12.55
CA ASP A 468 -14.58 23.79 -13.45
C ASP A 468 -13.32 24.09 -12.61
N LEU A 469 -12.31 23.24 -12.72
CA LEU A 469 -11.00 23.43 -12.08
C LEU A 469 -10.08 24.36 -12.89
N GLY A 470 -10.52 24.82 -14.06
CA GLY A 470 -9.74 25.64 -14.96
C GLY A 470 -8.57 24.88 -15.56
N THR A 471 -7.40 25.52 -15.61
CA THR A 471 -6.18 24.95 -16.18
C THR A 471 -5.22 24.53 -15.07
N LEU A 472 -4.89 23.24 -15.03
CA LEU A 472 -3.90 22.63 -14.15
C LEU A 472 -2.58 22.47 -14.92
N THR A 473 -1.57 23.26 -14.55
CA THR A 473 -0.24 23.19 -15.18
C THR A 473 0.61 22.12 -14.49
N LEU A 474 1.17 21.18 -15.26
CA LEU A 474 2.14 20.20 -14.75
C LEU A 474 3.44 20.88 -14.30
N LEU A 475 4.16 20.25 -13.38
CA LEU A 475 5.47 20.65 -12.92
C LEU A 475 6.54 19.82 -13.64
N GLU A 476 7.60 20.46 -14.14
CA GLU A 476 8.77 19.77 -14.71
C GLU A 476 9.73 19.36 -13.58
N ARG A 477 10.27 18.14 -13.63
CA ARG A 477 11.31 17.65 -12.70
C ARG A 477 12.67 18.19 -13.11
N ASP A 478 12.84 19.48 -12.88
CA ASP A 478 14.00 20.25 -13.31
C ASP A 478 15.15 20.26 -12.29
N ALA A 479 15.01 19.59 -11.15
CA ALA A 479 16.01 19.54 -10.07
C ALA A 479 16.47 18.10 -9.78
N VAL A 480 17.69 17.94 -9.28
CA VAL A 480 18.33 16.62 -9.13
C VAL A 480 18.94 16.45 -7.75
N ILE A 481 18.65 15.31 -7.11
CA ILE A 481 19.28 14.89 -5.85
C ILE A 481 20.18 13.67 -6.14
N THR A 482 21.45 13.74 -5.75
CA THR A 482 22.40 12.63 -5.90
C THR A 482 23.07 12.25 -4.57
N GLY A 483 23.43 10.99 -4.45
CA GLY A 483 24.07 10.44 -3.27
C GLY A 483 24.59 9.02 -3.51
N THR A 484 25.13 8.41 -2.47
CA THR A 484 25.57 7.01 -2.47
C THR A 484 24.99 6.25 -1.28
N VAL A 485 24.64 5.00 -1.50
CA VAL A 485 24.32 4.01 -0.46
C VAL A 485 25.50 3.06 -0.33
N THR A 486 26.08 2.95 0.86
CA THR A 486 27.17 2.01 1.16
C THR A 486 26.77 1.03 2.25
N ASP A 487 27.55 -0.02 2.45
CA ASP A 487 27.51 -0.83 3.66
C ASP A 487 28.15 -0.08 4.85
N GLU A 488 28.35 -0.76 5.98
CA GLU A 488 29.05 -0.23 7.16
C GLU A 488 30.57 -0.11 6.99
N HIS A 489 31.15 -0.69 5.92
CA HIS A 489 32.57 -0.62 5.58
C HIS A 489 32.90 0.45 4.53
N GLY A 490 31.89 1.07 3.92
CA GLY A 490 32.02 2.09 2.86
C GLY A 490 32.09 1.53 1.44
N VAL A 491 31.70 0.27 1.24
CA VAL A 491 31.53 -0.36 -0.08
C VAL A 491 30.17 0.02 -0.63
N GLY A 492 30.09 0.47 -1.89
CA GLY A 492 28.83 0.82 -2.55
C GLY A 492 27.91 -0.38 -2.70
N VAL A 493 26.62 -0.22 -2.39
CA VAL A 493 25.63 -1.31 -2.44
C VAL A 493 24.67 -1.10 -3.62
N PRO A 494 24.70 -1.95 -4.65
CA PRO A 494 23.81 -1.85 -5.82
C PRO A 494 22.41 -2.43 -5.55
N GLY A 495 21.44 -2.09 -6.40
CA GLY A 495 20.11 -2.71 -6.39
C GLY A 495 19.18 -2.28 -5.25
N ILE A 496 19.54 -1.24 -4.49
CA ILE A 496 18.76 -0.74 -3.36
C ILE A 496 17.77 0.32 -3.86
N PRO A 497 16.45 0.15 -3.62
CA PRO A 497 15.47 1.20 -3.87
C PRO A 497 15.73 2.42 -2.97
N VAL A 498 15.67 3.62 -3.54
CA VAL A 498 15.76 4.91 -2.84
C VAL A 498 14.51 5.71 -3.18
N SER A 499 13.62 5.85 -2.21
CA SER A 499 12.37 6.61 -2.36
C SER A 499 12.53 8.02 -1.81
N ALA A 500 11.95 8.99 -2.53
CA ALA A 500 11.84 10.37 -2.10
C ALA A 500 10.41 10.89 -2.26
N TRP A 501 9.94 11.65 -1.27
CA TRP A 501 8.58 12.17 -1.24
C TRP A 501 8.49 13.53 -0.56
N ARG A 502 7.43 14.28 -0.91
CA ARG A 502 7.12 15.57 -0.31
C ARG A 502 6.10 15.37 0.84
N PRO A 503 6.45 15.68 2.10
CA PRO A 503 5.49 15.60 3.21
C PRO A 503 4.23 16.43 2.95
N GLY A 504 3.05 15.79 2.96
CA GLY A 504 1.76 16.47 2.78
C GLY A 504 1.47 16.99 1.36
N ALA A 505 2.18 16.53 0.34
CA ALA A 505 1.92 16.90 -1.06
C ALA A 505 1.99 15.67 -2.00
N PRO A 506 1.23 15.66 -3.11
CA PRO A 506 1.29 14.59 -4.11
C PRO A 506 2.68 14.40 -4.73
N GLY A 507 2.91 13.21 -5.27
CA GLY A 507 4.08 12.86 -6.05
C GLY A 507 5.31 12.42 -5.24
N GLY A 508 6.05 11.47 -5.81
CA GLY A 508 7.36 11.02 -5.32
C GLY A 508 8.40 11.01 -6.44
N ALA A 509 9.61 10.60 -6.09
CA ALA A 509 10.67 10.20 -7.03
C ALA A 509 11.32 8.93 -6.48
N GLU A 510 11.58 7.95 -7.33
CA GLU A 510 12.23 6.70 -6.93
C GLU A 510 13.44 6.45 -7.85
N ALA A 511 14.45 5.77 -7.32
CA ALA A 511 15.67 5.39 -8.04
C ALA A 511 16.20 4.08 -7.45
N VAL A 512 16.98 3.33 -8.23
CA VAL A 512 17.70 2.14 -7.76
C VAL A 512 19.20 2.41 -7.80
N THR A 513 19.95 1.94 -6.81
CA THR A 513 21.39 2.21 -6.73
C THR A 513 22.20 1.48 -7.80
N GLY A 514 23.15 2.22 -8.39
CA GLY A 514 24.10 1.74 -9.38
C GLY A 514 25.15 0.76 -8.81
N PRO A 515 25.99 0.15 -9.68
CA PRO A 515 27.07 -0.77 -9.28
C PRO A 515 28.05 -0.24 -8.23
N ASP A 516 28.16 1.08 -8.08
CA ASP A 516 29.00 1.79 -7.12
C ASP A 516 28.21 2.30 -5.88
N GLY A 517 26.95 1.90 -5.74
CA GLY A 517 26.02 2.40 -4.73
C GLY A 517 25.47 3.81 -5.01
N GLY A 518 25.86 4.46 -6.10
CA GLY A 518 25.34 5.78 -6.47
C GLY A 518 23.85 5.77 -6.77
N TYR A 519 23.16 6.89 -6.60
CA TYR A 519 21.79 7.08 -7.09
C TYR A 519 21.54 8.52 -7.58
N VAL A 520 20.54 8.68 -8.44
CA VAL A 520 20.11 9.97 -9.03
C VAL A 520 18.59 10.02 -8.99
N LEU A 521 18.05 11.03 -8.30
CA LEU A 521 16.60 11.28 -8.18
C LEU A 521 16.21 12.58 -8.88
N SER A 522 15.25 12.48 -9.78
CA SER A 522 14.69 13.60 -10.54
C SER A 522 13.45 14.15 -9.85
N VAL A 523 13.52 15.41 -9.41
CA VAL A 523 12.53 16.04 -8.52
C VAL A 523 12.15 17.43 -9.02
N VAL A 524 11.03 17.94 -8.50
CA VAL A 524 10.67 19.36 -8.66
C VAL A 524 11.20 20.16 -7.47
N ALA A 525 11.35 21.48 -7.64
CA ALA A 525 11.66 22.40 -6.55
C ALA A 525 10.74 22.21 -5.33
N GLY A 526 11.31 22.22 -4.12
CA GLY A 526 10.57 22.06 -2.88
C GLY A 526 11.34 21.32 -1.78
N GLU A 527 10.60 20.75 -0.84
CA GLU A 527 11.14 19.99 0.28
C GLU A 527 10.84 18.49 0.13
N TRP A 528 11.89 17.68 0.28
CA TRP A 528 11.89 16.24 0.06
C TRP A 528 12.41 15.51 1.30
N GLN A 529 11.73 14.44 1.71
CA GLN A 529 12.38 13.34 2.44
C GLN A 529 12.99 12.39 1.41
N VAL A 530 14.14 11.79 1.75
CA VAL A 530 14.85 10.81 0.90
C VAL A 530 15.35 9.69 1.80
N GLN A 531 15.13 8.43 1.42
CA GLN A 531 15.52 7.27 2.21
C GLN A 531 15.68 6.00 1.34
N PRO A 532 16.70 5.17 1.57
CA PRO A 532 16.75 3.82 1.00
C PRO A 532 15.73 2.91 1.69
N SER A 533 15.01 2.12 0.89
CA SER A 533 14.01 1.15 1.33
C SER A 533 14.38 -0.25 0.80
N PRO A 534 15.43 -0.89 1.36
CA PRO A 534 15.79 -2.25 0.95
C PRO A 534 14.63 -3.23 1.21
N GLY A 535 14.46 -4.16 0.27
CA GLY A 535 13.46 -5.23 0.38
C GLY A 535 13.79 -6.22 1.50
N PRO A 536 12.79 -6.94 2.05
CA PRO A 536 13.00 -7.88 3.16
C PRO A 536 13.88 -9.10 2.79
N ASP A 537 13.90 -9.43 1.50
CA ASP A 537 14.71 -10.44 0.84
C ASP A 537 16.17 -9.99 0.57
N GLN A 538 16.41 -8.68 0.55
CA GLN A 538 17.76 -8.13 0.35
C GLN A 538 18.62 -8.33 1.60
N PRO A 539 19.92 -8.63 1.48
CA PRO A 539 20.80 -8.92 2.62
C PRO A 539 21.28 -7.65 3.36
N TYR A 540 20.42 -6.63 3.47
CA TYR A 540 20.76 -5.32 4.02
C TYR A 540 19.60 -4.71 4.80
N LEU A 541 19.90 -4.05 5.92
CA LEU A 541 18.92 -3.33 6.73
C LEU A 541 19.23 -1.83 6.75
N TYR A 542 18.21 -0.99 6.58
CA TYR A 542 18.32 0.44 6.85
C TYR A 542 17.70 0.78 8.21
N THR A 543 18.53 1.30 9.12
CA THR A 543 18.10 1.73 10.47
C THR A 543 18.30 3.25 10.70
N GLY A 544 18.58 4.00 9.63
CA GLY A 544 18.73 5.45 9.69
C GLY A 544 17.38 6.20 9.63
N PRO A 545 17.37 7.51 9.91
CA PRO A 545 16.12 8.30 9.90
C PRO A 545 15.74 8.86 8.52
N GLY A 546 16.49 8.57 7.45
CA GLY A 546 16.43 9.23 6.14
C GLY A 546 17.17 10.58 6.10
N ALA A 547 17.07 11.31 4.99
CA ALA A 547 17.55 12.68 4.80
C ALA A 547 16.39 13.64 4.48
N ARG A 548 16.57 14.95 4.77
CA ARG A 548 15.65 16.04 4.37
C ARG A 548 16.41 16.99 3.47
N VAL A 549 15.91 17.22 2.26
CA VAL A 549 16.53 18.04 1.23
C VAL A 549 15.57 19.16 0.85
N VAL A 550 16.04 20.41 0.88
CA VAL A 550 15.31 21.56 0.31
C VAL A 550 16.07 21.97 -0.94
N ILE A 551 15.40 21.96 -2.09
CA ILE A 551 16.02 22.12 -3.40
C ILE A 551 15.25 23.13 -4.26
N SER A 552 15.98 23.93 -5.01
CA SER A 552 15.44 24.94 -5.94
C SER A 552 15.27 24.36 -7.35
N ALA A 553 14.48 25.05 -8.17
CA ALA A 553 14.37 24.74 -9.60
C ALA A 553 15.76 24.77 -10.28
N THR A 554 16.07 23.82 -11.16
CA THR A 554 17.38 23.67 -11.84
C THR A 554 18.59 23.38 -10.95
N GLU A 555 18.40 23.17 -9.64
CA GLU A 555 19.48 22.89 -8.70
C GLU A 555 19.88 21.39 -8.71
N VAL A 556 21.18 21.12 -8.48
CA VAL A 556 21.71 19.77 -8.26
C VAL A 556 22.31 19.71 -6.87
N ILE A 557 21.69 18.96 -5.96
CA ILE A 557 22.21 18.70 -4.62
C ILE A 557 22.86 17.32 -4.59
N SER A 558 24.11 17.27 -4.15
CA SER A 558 24.91 16.03 -4.07
C SER A 558 25.36 15.71 -2.64
N GLY A 559 25.74 14.46 -2.41
CA GLY A 559 26.24 13.98 -1.11
C GLY A 559 25.15 13.60 -0.12
N VAL A 560 23.93 13.30 -0.59
CA VAL A 560 22.85 12.77 0.24
C VAL A 560 23.10 11.27 0.47
N ASN A 561 24.06 10.96 1.33
CA ASN A 561 24.59 9.60 1.45
C ASN A 561 23.96 8.81 2.60
N PHE A 562 23.87 7.49 2.42
CA PHE A 562 23.33 6.55 3.40
C PHE A 562 24.29 5.37 3.62
N SER A 563 24.18 4.74 4.79
CA SER A 563 24.87 3.49 5.11
C SER A 563 23.83 2.46 5.56
N LEU A 564 23.96 1.24 5.05
CA LEU A 564 23.19 0.06 5.38
C LEU A 564 23.98 -0.82 6.34
N LEU A 565 23.26 -1.66 7.10
CA LEU A 565 23.83 -2.71 7.93
C LEU A 565 23.71 -4.04 7.18
N THR A 566 24.82 -4.77 7.03
CA THR A 566 24.84 -6.06 6.34
C THR A 566 24.13 -7.14 7.16
N ALA A 567 23.21 -7.88 6.54
CA ALA A 567 22.50 -9.01 7.14
C ALA A 567 23.25 -10.32 6.83
N ASP A 568 24.41 -10.47 7.45
CA ASP A 568 25.41 -11.50 7.15
C ASP A 568 25.10 -12.91 7.67
N ALA A 569 23.96 -13.10 8.32
CA ALA A 569 23.49 -14.35 8.89
C ALA A 569 22.01 -14.61 8.54
N ALA A 570 21.51 -15.82 8.80
CA ALA A 570 20.14 -16.19 8.44
C ALA A 570 19.43 -17.02 9.51
N ILE A 571 18.16 -16.73 9.72
CA ILE A 571 17.25 -17.56 10.54
C ILE A 571 16.30 -18.29 9.61
N VAL A 572 16.45 -19.61 9.51
CA VAL A 572 15.56 -20.50 8.73
C VAL A 572 14.49 -21.07 9.65
N GLY A 573 13.23 -20.85 9.31
CA GLY A 573 12.07 -21.16 10.13
C GLY A 573 11.20 -22.29 9.59
N PHE A 574 10.67 -23.09 10.50
CA PHE A 574 9.64 -24.09 10.23
C PHE A 574 8.47 -23.91 11.21
N LEU A 575 7.23 -24.01 10.72
CA LEU A 575 6.04 -24.09 11.56
C LEU A 575 5.71 -25.54 11.92
N ALA A 576 5.30 -25.76 13.17
CA ALA A 576 4.80 -27.04 13.67
C ALA A 576 3.61 -26.84 14.62
N ASP A 577 2.76 -27.86 14.77
CA ASP A 577 1.68 -27.88 15.75
C ASP A 577 2.20 -28.10 17.20
N GLU A 578 1.30 -28.25 18.18
CA GLU A 578 1.68 -28.46 19.58
C GLU A 578 2.28 -29.87 19.84
N GLU A 579 1.98 -30.83 18.98
CA GLU A 579 2.55 -32.19 18.95
C GLU A 579 3.93 -32.24 18.26
N GLY A 580 4.29 -31.22 17.50
CA GLY A 580 5.54 -31.10 16.75
C GLY A 580 5.49 -31.61 15.31
N ASN A 581 4.31 -31.89 14.76
CA ASN A 581 4.15 -32.23 13.34
C ASN A 581 4.33 -30.96 12.48
N PRO A 582 4.98 -31.05 11.30
CA PRO A 582 5.16 -29.88 10.44
C PRO A 582 3.84 -29.37 9.88
N VAL A 583 3.58 -28.08 10.05
CA VAL A 583 2.50 -27.35 9.37
C VAL A 583 3.00 -26.93 7.99
N THR A 584 2.17 -27.11 6.96
CA THR A 584 2.59 -26.96 5.54
C THR A 584 1.66 -26.10 4.70
N ASP A 585 0.53 -25.69 5.27
CA ASP A 585 -0.61 -25.01 4.64
C ASP A 585 -0.90 -23.64 5.29
N ALA A 586 -0.07 -23.23 6.25
CA ALA A 586 -0.08 -21.90 6.82
C ALA A 586 0.79 -20.93 6.01
N GLU A 587 0.19 -19.80 5.64
CA GLU A 587 0.86 -18.62 5.08
C GLU A 587 0.80 -17.46 6.08
N GLY A 588 1.66 -16.46 5.92
CA GLY A 588 1.72 -15.29 6.81
C GLY A 588 3.06 -14.58 6.75
N TRP A 589 3.41 -13.86 7.82
CA TRP A 589 4.68 -13.14 7.92
C TRP A 589 5.49 -13.62 9.12
N ALA A 590 6.78 -13.89 8.93
CA ALA A 590 7.72 -14.15 10.03
C ALA A 590 8.54 -12.89 10.30
N SER A 591 8.76 -12.56 11.57
CA SER A 591 9.54 -11.38 11.98
C SER A 591 10.61 -11.74 12.99
N ALA A 592 11.82 -11.19 12.84
CA ALA A 592 12.91 -11.24 13.80
C ALA A 592 13.25 -9.82 14.29
N THR A 593 13.13 -9.57 15.59
CA THR A 593 13.50 -8.28 16.22
C THR A 593 14.64 -8.47 17.22
N ALA A 594 15.73 -7.72 17.08
CA ALA A 594 16.90 -7.87 17.95
C ALA A 594 16.59 -7.44 19.39
N VAL A 595 16.96 -8.28 20.37
CA VAL A 595 16.62 -8.10 21.79
C VAL A 595 17.27 -6.84 22.40
N LEU A 596 18.50 -6.52 22.00
CA LEU A 596 19.26 -5.39 22.56
C LEU A 596 19.09 -4.10 21.77
N SER A 597 18.59 -4.17 20.53
CA SER A 597 18.45 -3.02 19.64
C SER A 597 17.25 -3.22 18.72
N PRO A 598 16.00 -2.99 19.20
CA PRO A 598 14.78 -3.31 18.45
C PRO A 598 14.60 -2.56 17.12
N THR A 599 15.44 -1.57 16.81
CA THR A 599 15.57 -0.94 15.49
C THR A 599 16.20 -1.86 14.45
N ILE A 600 17.03 -2.83 14.88
CA ILE A 600 17.51 -3.93 14.04
C ILE A 600 16.42 -5.00 14.04
N ARG A 601 15.64 -5.03 12.96
CA ARG A 601 14.53 -5.94 12.74
C ARG A 601 14.39 -6.23 11.25
N ASN A 602 14.02 -7.46 10.92
CA ASN A 602 13.66 -7.86 9.57
C ASN A 602 12.53 -8.90 9.62
N GLY A 603 12.00 -9.29 8.47
CA GLY A 603 11.06 -10.38 8.34
C GLY A 603 11.10 -11.03 6.96
N ALA A 604 10.22 -11.98 6.74
CA ALA A 604 10.06 -12.69 5.47
C ALA A 604 8.64 -13.25 5.38
N PRO A 605 8.10 -13.45 4.16
CA PRO A 605 6.88 -14.22 3.99
C PRO A 605 7.07 -15.65 4.55
N VAL A 606 6.00 -16.20 5.10
CA VAL A 606 5.88 -17.61 5.42
C VAL A 606 5.17 -18.28 4.26
N GLU A 607 5.91 -19.13 3.54
CA GLU A 607 5.39 -19.91 2.42
C GLU A 607 5.37 -21.38 2.81
N ALA A 608 4.20 -22.01 2.67
CA ALA A 608 3.96 -23.39 3.09
C ALA A 608 4.47 -23.70 4.52
N GLY A 609 4.34 -22.79 5.48
CA GLY A 609 4.87 -22.97 6.84
C GLY A 609 6.41 -22.96 6.96
N THR A 610 7.12 -22.36 6.01
CA THR A 610 8.58 -22.15 6.07
C THR A 610 8.95 -20.70 5.78
N PHE A 611 10.07 -20.22 6.32
CA PHE A 611 10.56 -18.85 6.08
C PHE A 611 12.09 -18.78 6.20
N THR A 612 12.71 -17.75 5.62
CA THR A 612 14.14 -17.43 5.84
C THR A 612 14.27 -15.93 6.03
N ILE A 613 14.72 -15.49 7.21
CA ILE A 613 14.93 -14.06 7.51
C ILE A 613 16.43 -13.79 7.52
N PRO A 614 16.97 -12.96 6.60
CA PRO A 614 18.34 -12.48 6.68
C PRO A 614 18.45 -11.48 7.83
N VAL A 615 19.45 -11.65 8.69
CA VAL A 615 19.71 -10.82 9.87
C VAL A 615 21.22 -10.65 10.11
N PRO A 616 21.69 -9.56 10.73
CA PRO A 616 23.05 -9.49 11.27
C PRO A 616 23.24 -10.49 12.42
N GLY A 617 24.48 -10.91 12.70
CA GLY A 617 24.79 -11.69 13.91
C GLY A 617 24.25 -11.03 15.21
N GLY A 618 23.51 -11.78 16.03
CA GLY A 618 22.79 -11.21 17.18
C GLY A 618 21.90 -12.19 17.95
N THR A 619 21.01 -11.64 18.79
CA THR A 619 19.96 -12.41 19.48
C THR A 619 18.61 -11.74 19.23
N TYR A 620 17.66 -12.53 18.76
CA TYR A 620 16.40 -12.10 18.18
C TYR A 620 15.21 -12.74 18.88
N ARG A 621 14.10 -12.00 18.93
CA ARG A 621 12.75 -12.50 19.15
C ARG A 621 12.14 -12.81 17.78
N VAL A 622 11.83 -14.07 17.54
CA VAL A 622 11.29 -14.57 16.28
C VAL A 622 9.83 -14.98 16.50
N ALA A 623 8.92 -14.46 15.69
CA ALA A 623 7.49 -14.79 15.74
C ALA A 623 6.91 -14.90 14.32
N VAL A 624 5.80 -15.63 14.22
CA VAL A 624 4.94 -15.67 13.02
C VAL A 624 3.66 -14.88 13.28
N HIS A 625 3.15 -14.22 12.24
CA HIS A 625 1.92 -13.43 12.21
C HIS A 625 1.04 -13.99 11.09
N LEU A 626 -0.05 -14.65 11.45
CA LEU A 626 -0.94 -15.35 10.52
C LEU A 626 -2.18 -14.48 10.18
N PRO A 627 -2.75 -14.61 8.98
CA PRO A 627 -3.95 -13.87 8.57
C PRO A 627 -5.22 -14.40 9.27
N ALA A 628 -6.29 -13.59 9.28
CA ALA A 628 -7.54 -13.86 10.02
C ALA A 628 -8.13 -15.25 9.78
N GLY A 629 -8.21 -15.65 8.51
CA GLY A 629 -8.81 -16.91 8.09
C GLY A 629 -7.84 -18.09 8.11
N SER A 630 -6.59 -17.94 8.58
CA SER A 630 -5.69 -19.10 8.76
C SER A 630 -6.34 -20.10 9.74
N PRO A 631 -6.28 -21.42 9.52
CA PRO A 631 -6.78 -22.40 10.51
C PRO A 631 -5.94 -22.43 11.80
N TYR A 632 -4.79 -21.76 11.83
CA TYR A 632 -3.87 -21.70 12.96
C TYR A 632 -3.75 -20.29 13.56
N MET A 633 -3.18 -20.21 14.77
CA MET A 633 -2.70 -18.97 15.39
C MET A 633 -1.28 -19.13 15.94
N SER A 634 -0.55 -18.02 16.06
CA SER A 634 0.81 -17.98 16.59
C SER A 634 0.82 -18.25 18.10
N ALA A 635 1.68 -19.17 18.56
CA ALA A 635 1.86 -19.44 19.99
C ALA A 635 2.76 -18.41 20.71
N GLY A 636 3.29 -17.42 19.99
CA GLY A 636 4.12 -16.33 20.53
C GLY A 636 5.57 -16.30 20.03
N GLU A 637 6.39 -15.46 20.66
CA GLU A 637 7.79 -15.27 20.29
C GLU A 637 8.73 -16.36 20.84
N ARG A 638 9.72 -16.76 20.04
CA ARG A 638 10.85 -17.60 20.44
C ARG A 638 12.17 -16.82 20.36
N SER A 639 13.01 -16.95 21.38
CA SER A 639 14.36 -16.34 21.37
C SER A 639 15.34 -17.23 20.59
N VAL A 640 16.13 -16.63 19.70
CA VAL A 640 17.14 -17.29 18.86
C VAL A 640 18.42 -16.45 18.88
N SER A 641 19.59 -17.09 19.01
CA SER A 641 20.89 -16.45 18.85
C SER A 641 21.58 -17.02 17.61
N VAL A 642 22.23 -16.15 16.83
CA VAL A 642 22.91 -16.48 15.56
C VAL A 642 24.21 -15.69 15.45
N ALA A 643 25.29 -16.35 15.03
CA ALA A 643 26.59 -15.70 14.81
C ALA A 643 26.69 -15.07 13.40
N PRO A 644 27.59 -14.07 13.21
CA PRO A 644 27.99 -13.59 11.88
C PRO A 644 28.35 -14.75 10.92
N GLY A 645 27.79 -14.75 9.71
CA GLY A 645 28.00 -15.80 8.72
C GLY A 645 27.29 -17.14 9.00
N GLU A 646 26.43 -17.25 10.01
CA GLU A 646 25.76 -18.50 10.41
C GLU A 646 24.32 -18.58 9.88
N THR A 647 23.88 -19.78 9.50
CA THR A 647 22.46 -20.10 9.30
C THR A 647 21.96 -20.93 10.49
N VAL A 648 21.01 -20.40 11.27
CA VAL A 648 20.39 -21.10 12.40
C VAL A 648 18.96 -21.50 12.08
N THR A 649 18.60 -22.75 12.40
CA THR A 649 17.23 -23.26 12.24
C THR A 649 16.41 -23.02 13.52
N VAL A 650 15.15 -22.59 13.34
CA VAL A 650 14.16 -22.46 14.42
C VAL A 650 12.83 -23.12 14.05
N THR A 651 12.21 -23.80 14.99
CA THR A 651 10.81 -24.24 14.88
C THR A 651 9.93 -23.30 15.69
N LEU A 652 8.87 -22.75 15.09
CA LEU A 652 7.84 -22.00 15.80
C LEU A 652 6.59 -22.88 15.93
N THR A 653 6.02 -22.92 17.13
CA THR A 653 4.74 -23.59 17.38
C THR A 653 3.59 -22.69 16.96
N VAL A 654 2.64 -23.26 16.23
CA VAL A 654 1.32 -22.68 15.97
C VAL A 654 0.25 -23.57 16.59
N LYS A 655 -0.89 -22.99 16.93
CA LYS A 655 -2.03 -23.69 17.55
C LYS A 655 -3.17 -23.76 16.55
N GLU A 656 -3.80 -24.91 16.41
CA GLU A 656 -5.06 -25.03 15.66
C GLU A 656 -6.18 -24.28 16.39
N LYS A 657 -7.13 -23.72 15.63
CA LYS A 657 -8.33 -23.07 16.15
C LYS A 657 -9.38 -24.12 16.55
N ASP A 658 -9.17 -24.72 17.71
CA ASP A 658 -9.92 -25.88 18.24
C ASP A 658 -11.25 -25.54 18.94
N ALA A 659 -11.58 -24.26 19.07
CA ALA A 659 -12.70 -23.72 19.83
C ALA A 659 -13.50 -22.72 18.99
N ARG A 660 -14.68 -22.28 19.48
CA ARG A 660 -15.63 -21.48 18.70
C ARG A 660 -16.28 -20.36 19.49
N ILE A 661 -16.40 -19.19 18.87
CA ILE A 661 -17.34 -18.14 19.29
C ILE A 661 -18.49 -18.15 18.29
N VAL A 662 -19.70 -18.41 18.78
CA VAL A 662 -20.93 -18.40 17.97
C VAL A 662 -21.86 -17.33 18.49
N GLY A 663 -22.72 -16.77 17.65
CA GLY A 663 -23.59 -15.70 18.10
C GLY A 663 -24.56 -15.22 17.06
N ALA A 664 -25.20 -14.09 17.37
CA ALA A 664 -26.12 -13.42 16.47
C ALA A 664 -26.17 -11.91 16.70
N LEU A 665 -26.57 -11.17 15.66
CA LEU A 665 -27.07 -9.82 15.80
C LEU A 665 -28.36 -9.86 16.61
N TRP A 666 -28.43 -9.04 17.65
CA TRP A 666 -29.48 -9.07 18.67
C TRP A 666 -30.01 -7.67 18.93
N ASP A 667 -31.31 -7.44 18.82
CA ASP A 667 -31.91 -6.16 19.20
C ASP A 667 -32.31 -6.19 20.69
N PRO A 668 -31.64 -5.43 21.58
CA PRO A 668 -31.96 -5.41 23.01
C PRO A 668 -33.20 -4.56 23.34
N ARG A 669 -33.82 -3.89 22.37
CA ARG A 669 -35.12 -3.19 22.53
C ARG A 669 -36.29 -4.13 22.26
N ASN A 670 -36.15 -4.98 21.25
CA ASN A 670 -37.18 -5.94 20.82
C ASN A 670 -37.01 -7.33 21.47
N GLU A 671 -35.82 -7.63 22.02
CA GLU A 671 -35.44 -8.94 22.59
C GLU A 671 -35.49 -10.09 21.53
N ASP A 672 -35.05 -9.80 20.31
CA ASP A 672 -35.06 -10.72 19.16
C ASP A 672 -33.72 -10.74 18.38
N VAL A 673 -33.51 -11.80 17.60
CA VAL A 673 -32.41 -11.90 16.62
C VAL A 673 -32.75 -11.12 15.36
N VAL A 674 -31.77 -10.40 14.81
CA VAL A 674 -31.94 -9.56 13.61
C VAL A 674 -31.45 -10.28 12.36
N GLU A 675 -32.40 -10.64 11.49
CA GLU A 675 -32.15 -11.21 10.16
C GLU A 675 -32.13 -10.10 9.08
N GLY A 676 -31.61 -10.40 7.88
CA GLY A 676 -31.58 -9.49 6.73
C GLY A 676 -30.52 -8.39 6.81
N VAL A 677 -29.56 -8.49 7.73
CA VAL A 677 -28.52 -7.48 7.99
C VAL A 677 -27.14 -8.06 7.73
N ASP A 678 -26.44 -7.49 6.76
CA ASP A 678 -25.02 -7.78 6.53
C ASP A 678 -24.15 -7.14 7.62
N ALA A 679 -23.20 -7.91 8.14
CA ALA A 679 -22.28 -7.47 9.20
C ALA A 679 -21.00 -8.33 9.20
N GLY A 680 -19.90 -7.77 9.72
CA GLY A 680 -18.63 -8.47 9.92
C GLY A 680 -18.26 -8.54 11.39
N VAL A 681 -17.79 -9.69 11.87
CA VAL A 681 -17.43 -9.93 13.28
C VAL A 681 -15.96 -10.34 13.36
N LEU A 682 -15.19 -9.66 14.20
CA LEU A 682 -13.73 -9.71 14.20
C LEU A 682 -13.23 -9.83 15.64
N ALA A 683 -12.20 -10.63 15.90
CA ALA A 683 -11.67 -10.82 17.26
C ALA A 683 -10.15 -10.81 17.31
N TRP A 684 -9.58 -10.34 18.42
CA TRP A 684 -8.14 -10.23 18.64
C TRP A 684 -7.70 -10.89 19.94
N MET A 685 -6.49 -11.48 19.93
CA MET A 685 -5.79 -11.96 21.13
C MET A 685 -4.28 -11.95 20.90
N ALA A 686 -3.52 -11.23 21.73
CA ALA A 686 -2.05 -11.33 21.79
C ALA A 686 -1.33 -11.23 20.43
N GLY A 687 -1.78 -10.30 19.56
CA GLY A 687 -1.23 -10.11 18.21
C GLY A 687 -1.82 -11.02 17.13
N ASN A 688 -2.60 -12.02 17.49
CA ASN A 688 -3.43 -12.81 16.58
C ASN A 688 -4.79 -12.14 16.37
N TRP A 689 -5.42 -12.41 15.23
CA TRP A 689 -6.76 -11.92 14.89
C TRP A 689 -7.54 -12.97 14.10
N VAL A 690 -8.87 -12.84 14.11
CA VAL A 690 -9.83 -13.65 13.35
C VAL A 690 -10.95 -12.76 12.83
N GLY A 691 -11.64 -13.21 11.78
CA GLY A 691 -12.75 -12.47 11.17
C GLY A 691 -13.72 -13.39 10.44
N THR A 692 -15.00 -13.05 10.47
CA THR A 692 -16.09 -13.74 9.76
C THR A 692 -17.18 -12.74 9.36
N ALA A 693 -18.12 -13.18 8.55
CA ALA A 693 -19.36 -12.45 8.29
C ALA A 693 -20.52 -13.03 9.10
N VAL A 694 -21.50 -12.17 9.42
CA VAL A 694 -22.84 -12.61 9.82
C VAL A 694 -23.55 -13.16 8.59
N ASP A 695 -24.29 -14.25 8.75
CA ASP A 695 -25.20 -14.78 7.74
C ASP A 695 -26.51 -13.95 7.76
N PRO A 696 -26.78 -13.11 6.74
CA PRO A 696 -28.00 -12.30 6.70
C PRO A 696 -29.27 -13.16 6.62
N GLY A 697 -29.19 -14.44 6.24
CA GLY A 697 -30.34 -15.34 6.18
C GLY A 697 -30.90 -15.78 7.53
N ASN A 698 -30.18 -15.55 8.64
CA ASN A 698 -30.58 -15.94 10.00
C ASN A 698 -29.99 -15.04 11.12
N GLY A 699 -29.18 -14.04 10.78
CA GLY A 699 -28.57 -13.11 11.73
C GLY A 699 -27.41 -13.69 12.56
N THR A 700 -26.96 -14.93 12.29
CA THR A 700 -25.95 -15.62 13.10
C THR A 700 -24.53 -15.53 12.55
N PHE A 701 -23.52 -15.76 13.40
CA PHE A 701 -22.11 -15.86 12.98
C PHE A 701 -21.38 -16.97 13.74
N GLU A 702 -20.28 -17.43 13.15
CA GLU A 702 -19.36 -18.42 13.72
C GLU A 702 -17.90 -18.00 13.43
N LEU A 703 -17.09 -17.97 14.49
CA LEU A 703 -15.66 -17.72 14.48
C LEU A 703 -14.94 -18.94 15.07
N ASP A 704 -14.12 -19.61 14.27
CA ASP A 704 -13.14 -20.57 14.78
C ASP A 704 -11.99 -19.81 15.47
N VAL A 705 -11.64 -20.25 16.67
CA VAL A 705 -10.67 -19.61 17.58
C VAL A 705 -9.92 -20.69 18.37
N ALA A 706 -8.85 -20.35 19.09
CA ALA A 706 -8.28 -21.24 20.11
C ALA A 706 -8.54 -20.70 21.52
N ALA A 707 -8.14 -21.47 22.54
CA ALA A 707 -8.27 -21.12 23.95
C ALA A 707 -7.56 -19.80 24.33
N GLY A 708 -8.26 -18.92 25.05
CA GLY A 708 -7.75 -17.66 25.60
C GLY A 708 -8.84 -16.60 25.76
N VAL A 709 -8.47 -15.33 25.96
CA VAL A 709 -9.43 -14.22 26.04
C VAL A 709 -9.41 -13.45 24.72
N TRP A 710 -10.52 -13.50 23.99
CA TRP A 710 -10.69 -12.80 22.72
C TRP A 710 -11.39 -11.46 22.91
N HIS A 711 -10.83 -10.40 22.35
CA HIS A 711 -11.46 -9.09 22.28
C HIS A 711 -12.25 -9.00 20.97
N LEU A 712 -13.57 -9.06 21.04
CA LEU A 712 -14.47 -9.14 19.90
C LEU A 712 -15.04 -7.76 19.54
N GLY A 713 -14.93 -7.34 18.28
CA GLY A 713 -15.62 -6.19 17.69
C GLY A 713 -16.47 -6.60 16.47
N TYR A 714 -17.32 -5.71 15.96
CA TYR A 714 -18.13 -5.98 14.77
C TYR A 714 -18.53 -4.70 14.05
N ARG A 715 -18.67 -4.78 12.73
CA ARG A 715 -19.19 -3.73 11.84
C ARG A 715 -20.55 -4.17 11.29
N VAL A 716 -21.46 -3.24 11.08
CA VAL A 716 -22.83 -3.50 10.58
C VAL A 716 -23.01 -2.66 9.34
N ASP A 717 -23.48 -3.25 8.23
CA ASP A 717 -23.63 -2.52 6.97
C ASP A 717 -24.39 -1.21 7.18
N PRO A 718 -23.82 -0.04 6.82
CA PRO A 718 -24.46 1.24 7.01
C PRO A 718 -25.77 1.41 6.22
N GLN A 719 -26.05 0.56 5.23
CA GLN A 719 -27.30 0.56 4.44
C GLN A 719 -28.42 -0.32 5.03
N SER A 720 -28.08 -1.31 5.86
CA SER A 720 -29.00 -2.29 6.49
C SER A 720 -30.20 -1.71 7.26
N GLY A 721 -30.17 -0.42 7.60
CA GLY A 721 -31.12 0.20 8.51
C GLY A 721 -30.81 -0.02 9.99
N TYR A 722 -29.79 -0.81 10.33
CA TYR A 722 -29.35 -1.08 11.71
C TYR A 722 -28.03 -0.35 12.05
N VAL A 723 -27.59 -0.48 13.29
CA VAL A 723 -26.30 0.02 13.81
C VAL A 723 -25.91 -0.75 15.07
N GLY A 724 -24.61 -1.03 15.26
CA GLY A 724 -24.09 -1.66 16.49
C GLY A 724 -24.08 -0.72 17.70
N LEU A 725 -24.38 -1.26 18.89
CA LEU A 725 -24.45 -0.49 20.15
C LEU A 725 -23.18 -0.58 21.01
N ILE A 726 -22.28 -1.51 20.72
CA ILE A 726 -21.00 -1.67 21.44
C ILE A 726 -19.86 -1.85 20.44
N HIS A 727 -18.69 -1.29 20.75
CA HIS A 727 -17.52 -1.33 19.88
C HIS A 727 -16.62 -2.56 20.14
N HIS A 728 -16.59 -3.05 21.38
CA HIS A 728 -15.82 -4.26 21.74
C HIS A 728 -16.46 -5.06 22.90
N LYS A 729 -16.07 -6.33 23.04
CA LYS A 729 -16.48 -7.25 24.13
C LYS A 729 -15.41 -8.32 24.37
N ASN A 730 -15.01 -8.54 25.63
CA ASN A 730 -14.05 -9.59 25.97
C ASN A 730 -14.77 -10.94 26.16
N VAL A 731 -14.23 -12.00 25.56
CA VAL A 731 -14.82 -13.33 25.46
C VAL A 731 -13.77 -14.39 25.86
N PRO A 732 -13.82 -14.93 27.10
CA PRO A 732 -12.96 -16.05 27.49
C PRO A 732 -13.46 -17.37 26.86
N VAL A 733 -12.55 -18.09 26.23
CA VAL A 733 -12.79 -19.36 25.52
C VAL A 733 -11.78 -20.41 26.00
N ALA A 734 -12.22 -21.63 26.28
CA ALA A 734 -11.35 -22.78 26.53
C ALA A 734 -11.22 -23.69 25.30
N SER A 735 -10.21 -24.57 25.29
CA SER A 735 -9.99 -25.58 24.25
C SER A 735 -11.25 -26.45 24.07
N GLY A 736 -11.63 -26.70 22.81
CA GLY A 736 -12.85 -27.42 22.44
C GLY A 736 -14.18 -26.75 22.84
N GLN A 737 -14.17 -25.52 23.37
CA GLN A 737 -15.38 -24.85 23.87
C GLN A 737 -16.10 -24.08 22.76
N THR A 738 -17.43 -24.16 22.72
CA THR A 738 -18.27 -23.21 22.00
C THR A 738 -18.83 -22.17 22.97
N VAL A 739 -18.62 -20.87 22.70
CA VAL A 739 -19.05 -19.76 23.54
C VAL A 739 -20.09 -18.90 22.82
N PRO A 740 -21.32 -18.75 23.36
CA PRO A 740 -22.36 -17.93 22.75
C PRO A 740 -22.16 -16.43 23.06
N VAL A 741 -22.29 -15.58 22.04
CA VAL A 741 -22.14 -14.11 22.15
C VAL A 741 -23.22 -13.38 21.36
N SER A 742 -24.11 -12.66 22.04
CA SER A 742 -25.00 -11.67 21.41
C SER A 742 -24.22 -10.40 21.04
N LEU A 743 -24.44 -9.88 19.83
CA LEU A 743 -23.93 -8.60 19.32
C LEU A 743 -25.10 -7.59 19.27
N PRO A 744 -25.14 -6.61 20.19
CA PRO A 744 -26.32 -5.75 20.33
C PRO A 744 -26.41 -4.71 19.21
N VAL A 745 -27.36 -4.88 18.30
CA VAL A 745 -27.69 -3.90 17.24
C VAL A 745 -28.99 -3.18 17.58
N VAL A 746 -29.32 -2.14 16.81
CA VAL A 746 -30.60 -1.45 16.91
C VAL A 746 -31.05 -0.87 15.58
N GLU A 747 -32.35 -0.90 15.31
CA GLU A 747 -32.94 -0.29 14.12
C GLU A 747 -32.85 1.24 14.16
N ARG A 748 -32.68 1.87 12.99
CA ARG A 748 -32.79 3.31 12.77
C ARG A 748 -34.27 3.72 12.61
N ASP A 749 -35.07 3.39 13.62
CA ASP A 749 -36.52 3.54 13.71
C ASP A 749 -37.02 5.01 13.84
N GLY A 750 -36.10 5.98 13.93
CA GLY A 750 -36.38 7.39 14.02
C GLY A 750 -35.78 8.22 12.87
N VAL A 751 -36.28 9.45 12.70
CA VAL A 751 -35.78 10.38 11.68
C VAL A 751 -35.60 11.78 12.24
N ILE A 752 -34.44 12.39 11.99
CA ILE A 752 -34.20 13.83 12.21
C ILE A 752 -34.34 14.54 10.86
N THR A 753 -35.12 15.62 10.79
CA THR A 753 -35.25 16.46 9.59
C THR A 753 -35.08 17.95 9.88
N GLY A 754 -34.60 18.69 8.90
CA GLY A 754 -34.33 20.11 9.06
C GLY A 754 -33.68 20.73 7.83
N THR A 755 -33.15 21.94 8.01
CA THR A 755 -32.37 22.67 6.99
C THR A 755 -31.01 23.12 7.52
N VAL A 756 -30.00 23.10 6.67
CA VAL A 756 -28.69 23.72 6.90
C VAL A 756 -28.63 25.04 6.16
N LEU A 757 -28.22 26.11 6.83
CA LEU A 757 -28.09 27.46 6.28
C LEU A 757 -26.64 27.95 6.45
N GLY A 758 -26.12 28.65 5.44
CA GLY A 758 -24.90 29.44 5.56
C GLY A 758 -25.07 30.63 6.53
N PRO A 759 -24.00 31.37 6.83
CA PRO A 759 -24.03 32.42 7.85
C PRO A 759 -25.05 33.52 7.56
N ASP A 760 -25.25 33.88 6.29
CA ASP A 760 -26.24 34.86 5.82
C ASP A 760 -27.69 34.33 5.76
N GLY A 761 -27.93 33.08 6.18
CA GLY A 761 -29.24 32.44 6.14
C GLY A 761 -29.63 31.84 4.78
N ALA A 762 -28.74 31.89 3.79
CA ALA A 762 -28.94 31.19 2.51
C ALA A 762 -28.85 29.67 2.70
N PRO A 763 -29.68 28.84 2.03
CA PRO A 763 -29.59 27.38 2.17
C PRO A 763 -28.26 26.81 1.69
N LEU A 764 -27.67 25.90 2.49
CA LEU A 764 -26.37 25.32 2.23
C LEU A 764 -26.52 23.85 1.83
N VAL A 765 -26.25 23.55 0.55
CA VAL A 765 -26.34 22.23 -0.05
C VAL A 765 -25.01 21.47 0.11
N GLY A 766 -25.04 20.16 0.30
CA GLY A 766 -23.86 19.29 0.42
C GLY A 766 -23.18 19.28 1.79
N ALA A 767 -23.63 20.14 2.72
CA ALA A 767 -23.11 20.23 4.09
C ALA A 767 -23.38 18.94 4.87
N THR A 768 -22.40 18.48 5.63
CA THR A 768 -22.49 17.24 6.41
C THR A 768 -23.13 17.53 7.75
N VAL A 769 -24.38 17.10 7.93
CA VAL A 769 -25.09 17.12 9.21
C VAL A 769 -24.65 15.92 10.04
N VAL A 770 -24.34 16.15 11.32
CA VAL A 770 -23.87 15.13 12.27
C VAL A 770 -24.81 15.07 13.47
N ALA A 771 -25.18 13.86 13.87
CA ALA A 771 -25.90 13.59 15.12
C ALA A 771 -25.06 12.68 16.03
N GLU A 772 -24.61 13.22 17.16
CA GLU A 772 -23.91 12.47 18.23
C GLU A 772 -24.94 12.01 19.27
N GLY A 773 -25.02 10.71 19.54
CA GLY A 773 -25.93 10.17 20.54
C GLY A 773 -25.58 10.60 21.97
N VAL A 774 -26.61 10.76 22.81
CA VAL A 774 -26.50 11.27 24.18
C VAL A 774 -27.24 10.37 25.15
N GLY A 775 -26.48 9.72 26.03
CA GLY A 775 -27.03 8.88 27.11
C GLY A 775 -27.25 7.43 26.67
N PRO A 776 -27.53 6.54 27.65
CA PRO A 776 -27.17 5.12 27.58
C PRO A 776 -27.88 4.28 26.49
N GLN A 777 -28.91 4.81 25.83
CA GLN A 777 -29.63 4.08 24.77
C GLN A 777 -28.97 4.21 23.38
N VAL A 778 -28.15 5.25 23.18
CA VAL A 778 -27.54 5.63 21.89
C VAL A 778 -26.14 6.22 22.09
N ASP A 779 -25.52 5.98 23.25
CA ASP A 779 -24.21 6.51 23.60
C ASP A 779 -23.13 5.99 22.64
N ASN A 780 -22.16 6.82 22.27
CA ASN A 780 -21.11 6.49 21.28
C ASN A 780 -21.61 6.18 19.86
N LEU A 781 -22.90 6.41 19.55
CA LEU A 781 -23.39 6.37 18.17
C LEU A 781 -23.20 7.74 17.51
N HIS A 782 -22.67 7.73 16.28
CA HIS A 782 -22.47 8.93 15.48
C HIS A 782 -23.07 8.69 14.08
N PHE A 783 -23.99 9.57 13.66
CA PHE A 783 -24.65 9.47 12.36
C PHE A 783 -24.36 10.70 11.52
N ARG A 784 -24.20 10.53 10.20
CA ARG A 784 -24.00 11.63 9.25
C ARG A 784 -24.93 11.53 8.04
N THR A 785 -25.37 12.67 7.52
CA THR A 785 -26.04 12.80 6.21
C THR A 785 -25.59 14.09 5.55
N ARG A 786 -25.83 14.25 4.25
CA ARG A 786 -25.66 15.53 3.55
C ARG A 786 -26.98 16.28 3.46
N SER A 787 -26.94 17.60 3.44
CA SER A 787 -28.06 18.42 2.98
C SER A 787 -28.21 18.32 1.46
N GLY A 788 -29.44 18.13 0.99
CA GLY A 788 -29.81 18.18 -0.42
C GLY A 788 -30.22 19.59 -0.86
N GLU A 789 -31.04 19.67 -1.91
CA GLU A 789 -31.61 20.92 -2.41
C GLU A 789 -32.36 21.70 -1.30
N GLU A 790 -32.36 23.03 -1.41
CA GLU A 790 -32.86 23.95 -0.38
C GLU A 790 -32.24 23.74 1.02
N GLY A 791 -31.06 23.11 1.09
CA GLY A 791 -30.36 22.80 2.34
C GLY A 791 -31.06 21.75 3.21
N ILE A 792 -32.10 21.09 2.69
CA ILE A 792 -32.93 20.14 3.44
C ILE A 792 -32.14 18.87 3.73
N PHE A 793 -32.17 18.39 4.96
CA PHE A 793 -31.57 17.10 5.34
C PHE A 793 -32.61 16.16 5.96
N ARG A 794 -32.35 14.85 5.77
CA ARG A 794 -33.07 13.75 6.41
C ARG A 794 -32.04 12.74 6.91
N LEU A 795 -32.01 12.49 8.21
CA LEU A 795 -31.09 11.57 8.86
C LEU A 795 -31.88 10.49 9.59
N SER A 796 -31.79 9.23 9.13
CA SER A 796 -32.34 8.09 9.89
C SER A 796 -31.41 7.77 11.06
N VAL A 797 -31.96 7.65 12.27
CA VAL A 797 -31.25 7.35 13.52
C VAL A 797 -32.13 6.47 14.39
N PRO A 798 -31.59 5.68 15.33
CA PRO A 798 -32.41 5.06 16.37
C PRO A 798 -33.15 6.13 17.19
N HIS A 799 -34.31 5.82 17.74
CA HIS A 799 -34.96 6.70 18.71
C HIS A 799 -34.06 6.92 19.92
N GLY A 800 -34.08 8.13 20.49
CA GLY A 800 -33.11 8.54 21.50
C GLY A 800 -32.92 10.04 21.58
N THR A 801 -31.82 10.47 22.21
CA THR A 801 -31.44 11.89 22.31
C THR A 801 -30.10 12.11 21.62
N TYR A 802 -29.99 13.20 20.86
CA TYR A 802 -28.82 13.52 20.05
C TYR A 802 -28.37 14.98 20.27
N ARG A 803 -27.07 15.23 20.09
CA ARG A 803 -26.51 16.55 19.76
C ARG A 803 -26.40 16.62 18.25
N LEU A 804 -27.08 17.59 17.65
CA LEU A 804 -27.16 17.81 16.21
C LEU A 804 -26.32 19.04 15.83
N GLY A 805 -25.43 18.88 14.86
CA GLY A 805 -24.58 19.95 14.31
C GLY A 805 -24.33 19.76 12.82
N ALA A 806 -23.53 20.62 12.20
CA ALA A 806 -23.14 20.47 10.80
C ALA A 806 -21.70 20.96 10.55
N THR A 807 -21.03 20.35 9.57
CA THR A 807 -19.73 20.79 9.04
C THR A 807 -19.81 20.98 7.52
N ALA A 808 -19.08 21.98 7.03
CA ALA A 808 -18.91 22.29 5.61
C ALA A 808 -17.56 23.00 5.45
N ALA A 809 -16.95 22.90 4.27
CA ALA A 809 -15.71 23.61 3.95
C ALA A 809 -15.99 25.09 3.63
N LEU A 810 -16.36 25.87 4.65
CA LEU A 810 -16.46 27.32 4.60
C LEU A 810 -15.23 27.94 5.24
N THR A 811 -14.64 28.95 4.61
CA THR A 811 -13.40 29.61 5.06
C THR A 811 -13.64 30.82 5.97
N ASP A 812 -14.86 31.35 5.97
CA ASP A 812 -15.29 32.59 6.62
C ASP A 812 -16.45 32.38 7.62
N ALA A 813 -16.81 31.13 7.89
CA ALA A 813 -17.92 30.77 8.77
C ALA A 813 -17.57 29.67 9.78
N ILE A 814 -18.12 29.81 10.98
CA ILE A 814 -17.99 28.88 12.10
C ILE A 814 -19.21 27.95 12.13
N GLN A 815 -18.99 26.69 12.52
CA GLN A 815 -20.02 25.66 12.61
C GLN A 815 -21.24 26.11 13.47
N PRO A 816 -22.47 25.69 13.13
CA PRO A 816 -23.67 25.95 13.93
C PRO A 816 -23.51 25.42 15.36
N ALA A 817 -24.11 26.11 16.33
CA ALA A 817 -24.15 25.65 17.72
C ALA A 817 -24.92 24.33 17.85
N LEU A 818 -24.43 23.39 18.68
CA LEU A 818 -25.09 22.09 18.87
C LEU A 818 -26.51 22.20 19.40
N HIS A 819 -27.46 21.62 18.68
CA HIS A 819 -28.86 21.50 19.09
C HIS A 819 -29.12 20.15 19.75
N ARG A 820 -29.62 20.14 20.99
CA ARG A 820 -30.04 18.90 21.64
C ARG A 820 -31.45 18.53 21.19
N VAL A 821 -31.57 17.43 20.45
CA VAL A 821 -32.84 16.94 19.88
C VAL A 821 -33.21 15.59 20.47
N THR A 822 -34.51 15.30 20.55
CA THR A 822 -35.04 13.99 20.96
C THR A 822 -35.87 13.43 19.82
N VAL A 823 -35.66 12.15 19.51
CA VAL A 823 -36.31 11.41 18.44
C VAL A 823 -37.20 10.36 19.09
N PRO A 824 -38.53 10.39 18.89
CA PRO A 824 -39.44 9.37 19.40
C PRO A 824 -39.36 8.07 18.58
N PRO A 825 -39.77 6.92 19.13
CA PRO A 825 -39.92 5.66 18.38
C PRO A 825 -40.85 5.85 17.17
N ASP A 826 -40.51 5.19 16.04
CA ASP A 826 -41.25 5.21 14.77
C ASP A 826 -41.58 6.63 14.25
N GLY A 827 -40.77 7.63 14.61
CA GLY A 827 -41.19 9.02 14.57
C GLY A 827 -40.15 10.03 14.09
N VAL A 828 -40.64 11.25 13.83
CA VAL A 828 -39.86 12.32 13.20
C VAL A 828 -39.59 13.46 14.19
N SER A 829 -38.32 13.75 14.44
CA SER A 829 -37.85 14.99 15.08
C SER A 829 -37.53 16.00 14.00
N GLY A 830 -38.52 16.78 13.59
CA GLY A 830 -38.44 17.63 12.40
C GLY A 830 -38.44 19.14 12.65
N GLY A 831 -37.98 19.88 11.64
CA GLY A 831 -37.98 21.35 11.62
C GLY A 831 -36.75 22.01 12.27
N HIS A 832 -35.67 21.25 12.47
CA HIS A 832 -34.43 21.78 13.02
C HIS A 832 -33.71 22.69 12.02
N VAL A 833 -33.19 23.83 12.46
CA VAL A 833 -32.39 24.72 11.61
C VAL A 833 -30.96 24.76 12.13
N LEU A 834 -30.00 24.47 11.27
CA LEU A 834 -28.57 24.48 11.57
C LEU A 834 -27.92 25.61 10.75
N GLN A 835 -27.79 26.79 11.36
CA GLN A 835 -27.23 27.97 10.71
C GLN A 835 -25.77 28.18 11.12
N PHE A 836 -24.86 28.18 10.14
CA PHE A 836 -23.47 28.58 10.31
C PHE A 836 -23.38 30.03 10.80
N ARG A 837 -22.22 30.44 11.35
CA ARG A 837 -22.09 31.71 12.06
C ARG A 837 -20.94 32.53 11.50
N HIS A 838 -21.17 33.83 11.28
CA HIS A 838 -20.08 34.79 11.11
C HIS A 838 -19.27 34.87 12.42
N PRO A 839 -17.93 34.96 12.36
CA PRO A 839 -17.14 35.35 13.53
C PRO A 839 -17.52 36.78 13.96
N ASP A 840 -17.66 36.99 15.26
CA ASP A 840 -18.03 38.28 15.88
C ASP A 840 -17.04 38.76 16.96
N ALA A 841 -15.96 38.00 17.19
CA ALA A 841 -14.84 38.34 18.05
C ALA A 841 -13.52 37.75 17.52
N VAL A 842 -12.39 38.26 18.00
CA VAL A 842 -11.05 37.77 17.67
C VAL A 842 -10.30 37.38 18.94
N ILE A 843 -9.65 36.21 18.94
CA ILE A 843 -8.60 35.89 19.93
C ILE A 843 -7.24 36.04 19.26
N SER A 844 -6.39 36.91 19.82
CA SER A 844 -5.04 37.18 19.31
C SER A 844 -3.99 37.02 20.40
N GLY A 845 -2.73 36.92 20.01
CA GLY A 845 -1.63 36.86 20.99
C GLY A 845 -0.30 36.47 20.38
N THR A 846 0.67 36.21 21.25
CA THR A 846 1.96 35.66 20.86
C THR A 846 2.02 34.14 21.05
N VAL A 847 2.85 33.49 20.25
CA VAL A 847 3.25 32.10 20.46
C VAL A 847 4.74 32.09 20.81
N GLN A 848 5.11 31.48 21.93
CA GLN A 848 6.50 31.33 22.36
C GLN A 848 6.87 29.85 22.51
N ILE A 849 7.90 29.40 21.81
CA ILE A 849 8.44 28.05 21.96
C ILE A 849 9.49 28.04 23.08
N SER A 850 9.26 27.25 24.12
CA SER A 850 10.13 27.22 25.30
C SER A 850 11.38 26.36 25.10
N GLY A 851 12.43 26.65 25.88
CA GLY A 851 13.69 25.89 25.89
C GLY A 851 14.68 26.22 24.77
N THR A 852 14.34 27.10 23.82
CA THR A 852 15.20 27.45 22.67
C THR A 852 14.86 28.85 22.14
N THR A 853 15.84 29.53 21.53
CA THR A 853 15.68 30.90 20.96
C THR A 853 16.00 30.96 19.47
N SER A 854 16.15 29.82 18.79
CA SER A 854 16.63 29.75 17.40
C SER A 854 15.66 29.04 16.45
N ILE A 855 14.41 28.78 16.85
CA ILE A 855 13.43 28.17 15.96
C ILE A 855 12.87 29.22 14.99
N THR A 856 12.86 28.87 13.72
CA THR A 856 12.11 29.56 12.66
C THR A 856 11.27 28.53 11.92
N GLY A 857 10.02 28.85 11.62
CA GLY A 857 9.08 27.94 10.97
C GLY A 857 7.63 28.37 11.16
N THR A 858 6.70 27.43 11.03
CA THR A 858 5.26 27.69 11.15
C THR A 858 4.67 26.85 12.30
N VAL A 859 3.93 27.50 13.19
CA VAL A 859 3.08 26.87 14.20
C VAL A 859 1.69 26.66 13.60
N LEU A 860 1.09 25.50 13.86
CA LEU A 860 -0.36 25.31 13.72
C LEU A 860 -1.04 25.70 15.04
N ILE A 861 -2.06 26.55 14.95
CA ILE A 861 -2.94 26.92 16.06
C ILE A 861 -4.34 26.40 15.73
N TRP A 862 -5.02 25.83 16.72
CA TRP A 862 -6.43 25.47 16.65
C TRP A 862 -7.19 26.07 17.84
N GLY A 863 -8.49 26.27 17.64
CA GLY A 863 -9.45 26.53 18.70
C GLY A 863 -10.69 25.67 18.49
N TRP A 864 -11.26 25.13 19.57
CA TRP A 864 -12.60 24.58 19.56
C TRP A 864 -13.42 25.10 20.74
N SER A 865 -14.74 25.17 20.61
CA SER A 865 -15.65 25.66 21.66
C SER A 865 -16.65 24.59 22.13
N GLU A 866 -17.22 24.77 23.32
CA GLU A 866 -18.17 23.83 23.94
C GLU A 866 -19.41 23.54 23.08
N ASP A 867 -19.78 24.49 22.21
CA ASP A 867 -20.89 24.46 21.28
C ASP A 867 -20.51 23.99 19.85
N ASP A 868 -19.36 23.31 19.69
CA ASP A 868 -18.82 22.73 18.44
C ASP A 868 -18.34 23.77 17.41
N GLY A 869 -18.03 24.99 17.84
CA GLY A 869 -17.20 25.90 17.03
C GLY A 869 -15.81 25.32 16.87
N PHE A 870 -15.22 25.42 15.67
CA PHE A 870 -13.87 24.95 15.38
C PHE A 870 -13.20 25.87 14.35
N VAL A 871 -11.96 26.30 14.64
CA VAL A 871 -11.15 27.18 13.78
C VAL A 871 -9.67 26.81 13.86
N THR A 872 -8.92 27.15 12.80
CA THR A 872 -7.47 26.92 12.73
C THR A 872 -6.75 28.10 12.08
N ALA A 873 -5.54 28.41 12.55
CA ALA A 873 -4.64 29.38 11.93
C ALA A 873 -3.21 28.86 11.87
N ARG A 874 -2.37 29.49 11.05
CA ARG A 874 -0.93 29.21 10.97
C ARG A 874 -0.17 30.49 11.31
N ALA A 875 0.73 30.43 12.28
CA ALA A 875 1.57 31.56 12.67
C ALA A 875 3.03 31.33 12.29
N PRO A 876 3.66 32.25 11.53
CA PRO A 876 5.11 32.21 11.36
C PRO A 876 5.80 32.58 12.68
N VAL A 877 6.84 31.83 12.99
CA VAL A 877 7.70 31.98 14.17
C VAL A 877 9.12 32.28 13.69
N THR A 878 9.80 33.22 14.36
CA THR A 878 11.21 33.56 14.10
C THR A 878 11.90 33.83 15.43
N GLY A 879 13.02 33.15 15.70
CA GLY A 879 13.69 33.24 17.00
C GLY A 879 12.83 32.69 18.16
N SER A 880 12.05 31.64 17.88
CA SER A 880 11.10 31.01 18.80
C SER A 880 9.88 31.84 19.24
N VAL A 881 9.64 33.02 18.63
CA VAL A 881 8.43 33.83 18.89
C VAL A 881 7.67 34.13 17.60
N GLY A 882 6.33 34.10 17.65
CA GLY A 882 5.41 34.48 16.58
C GLY A 882 4.16 35.19 17.10
N VAL A 883 3.31 35.66 16.19
CA VAL A 883 2.02 36.31 16.51
C VAL A 883 0.91 35.57 15.77
N TYR A 884 -0.24 35.37 16.42
CA TYR A 884 -1.39 34.69 15.84
C TYR A 884 -2.70 35.46 16.06
N SER A 885 -3.70 35.10 15.27
CA SER A 885 -5.08 35.58 15.34
C SER A 885 -6.03 34.42 14.99
N LEU A 886 -7.15 34.33 15.68
CA LEU A 886 -8.26 33.41 15.41
C LEU A 886 -9.56 34.20 15.40
N ASP A 887 -10.26 34.17 14.28
CA ASP A 887 -11.61 34.72 14.18
C ASP A 887 -12.58 33.70 14.81
N VAL A 888 -13.40 34.14 15.77
CA VAL A 888 -14.19 33.27 16.66
C VAL A 888 -15.59 33.81 16.91
N VAL A 889 -16.44 32.99 17.53
CA VAL A 889 -17.72 33.44 18.12
C VAL A 889 -17.56 33.80 19.59
N SER A 890 -18.23 34.87 20.00
CA SER A 890 -18.30 35.43 21.34
C SER A 890 -19.23 34.63 22.27
N ASN A 891 -19.16 34.91 23.58
CA ASN A 891 -20.03 34.34 24.62
C ASN A 891 -19.97 32.80 24.76
N THR A 892 -18.84 32.19 24.43
CA THR A 892 -18.55 30.75 24.63
C THR A 892 -17.13 30.57 25.20
N THR A 893 -16.79 29.37 25.65
CA THR A 893 -15.41 29.06 26.09
C THR A 893 -14.65 28.42 24.94
N TRP A 894 -13.49 28.97 24.62
CA TRP A 894 -12.59 28.46 23.59
C TRP A 894 -11.41 27.71 24.21
N HIS A 895 -11.25 26.45 23.81
CA HIS A 895 -10.09 25.62 24.10
C HIS A 895 -9.08 25.79 22.97
N LEU A 896 -8.05 26.57 23.23
CA LEU A 896 -6.98 26.84 22.29
C LEU A 896 -5.84 25.85 22.46
N GLY A 897 -5.17 25.54 21.35
CA GLY A 897 -3.86 24.93 21.40
C GLY A 897 -3.01 25.30 20.20
N ALA A 898 -1.72 25.11 20.37
CA ALA A 898 -0.73 25.41 19.35
C ALA A 898 0.38 24.36 19.40
N VAL A 899 0.85 23.95 18.23
CA VAL A 899 1.89 22.95 18.07
C VAL A 899 2.93 23.39 17.03
N TYR A 900 4.19 23.17 17.37
CA TYR A 900 5.32 23.25 16.46
C TYR A 900 5.98 21.87 16.39
N GLU A 901 6.34 21.42 15.21
CA GLU A 901 7.10 20.18 15.06
C GLU A 901 8.33 20.32 14.17
N THR A 902 9.28 19.44 14.46
CA THR A 902 10.46 19.16 13.65
C THR A 902 10.38 17.70 13.21
N ARG A 903 11.48 17.12 12.72
CA ARG A 903 11.51 15.72 12.27
C ARG A 903 11.10 14.73 13.36
N SER A 904 11.77 14.77 14.50
CA SER A 904 11.71 13.77 15.58
C SER A 904 11.28 14.37 16.93
N GLN A 905 10.90 15.65 16.94
CA GLN A 905 10.48 16.36 18.15
C GLN A 905 9.33 17.32 17.87
N TYR A 906 8.45 17.51 18.85
CA TYR A 906 7.39 18.51 18.81
C TYR A 906 7.26 19.27 20.14
N TRP A 907 6.67 20.45 20.09
CA TRP A 907 6.32 21.27 21.24
C TRP A 907 4.84 21.63 21.15
N ILE A 908 4.13 21.55 22.28
CA ILE A 908 2.69 21.80 22.35
C ILE A 908 2.36 22.71 23.54
N GLY A 909 1.39 23.59 23.35
CA GLY A 909 0.79 24.43 24.39
C GLY A 909 -0.74 24.40 24.25
N ARG A 910 -1.46 24.54 25.36
CA ARG A 910 -2.92 24.59 25.42
C ARG A 910 -3.38 25.65 26.43
N ALA A 911 -4.51 26.29 26.17
CA ALA A 911 -5.12 27.28 27.07
C ALA A 911 -6.64 27.24 26.95
N GLU A 912 -7.35 27.52 28.04
CA GLU A 912 -8.79 27.73 28.05
C GLU A 912 -9.08 29.23 28.14
N VAL A 913 -9.90 29.75 27.23
CA VAL A 913 -10.24 31.17 27.11
C VAL A 913 -11.76 31.35 27.22
N PRO A 914 -12.29 31.63 28.43
CA PRO A 914 -13.69 32.00 28.61
C PRO A 914 -13.95 33.37 27.94
N LEU A 915 -14.62 33.38 26.79
CA LEU A 915 -14.83 34.57 25.98
C LEU A 915 -16.19 35.20 26.27
N GLY A 916 -16.19 36.47 26.68
CA GLY A 916 -17.40 37.27 26.82
C GLY A 916 -17.86 37.86 25.48
N ALA A 917 -18.42 39.06 25.51
CA ALA A 917 -18.66 39.84 24.30
C ALA A 917 -17.40 40.63 23.89
N GLY A 918 -16.97 40.49 22.65
CA GLY A 918 -15.78 41.15 22.08
C GLY A 918 -14.49 40.32 22.18
N ASP A 919 -13.39 40.94 21.74
CA ASP A 919 -12.09 40.30 21.53
C ASP A 919 -11.35 39.92 22.83
N ALA A 920 -10.39 39.00 22.72
CA ALA A 920 -9.48 38.65 23.81
C ALA A 920 -8.02 38.54 23.36
N THR A 921 -7.11 38.63 24.34
CA THR A 921 -5.67 38.36 24.14
C THR A 921 -5.24 37.16 24.97
N GLN A 922 -4.62 36.17 24.34
CA GLN A 922 -4.09 34.97 24.99
C GLN A 922 -2.71 34.61 24.41
N ASP A 923 -1.66 34.70 25.22
CA ASP A 923 -0.34 34.20 24.83
C ASP A 923 -0.25 32.69 25.03
N LEU A 924 0.40 31.99 24.09
CA LEU A 924 0.57 30.53 24.12
C LEU A 924 2.05 30.16 24.28
N VAL A 925 2.38 29.44 25.36
CA VAL A 925 3.73 28.90 25.59
C VAL A 925 3.76 27.42 25.24
N LEU A 926 4.58 27.05 24.27
CA LEU A 926 4.72 25.67 23.78
C LEU A 926 5.84 24.98 24.56
N THR A 927 5.49 23.89 25.25
CA THR A 927 6.39 23.06 26.04
C THR A 927 6.89 21.85 25.25
N GLY A 928 8.12 21.42 25.52
CA GLY A 928 8.82 20.36 24.77
C GLY A 928 10.36 20.52 24.89
N PRO A 929 11.15 19.85 24.03
CA PRO A 929 10.71 18.92 23.00
C PRO A 929 10.20 17.59 23.56
N TYR A 930 9.06 17.14 23.06
CA TYR A 930 8.59 15.77 23.18
C TYR A 930 9.07 14.95 21.97
N PRO A 931 9.51 13.69 22.14
CA PRO A 931 9.97 12.86 21.03
C PRO A 931 8.82 12.35 20.16
N LYS A 932 9.07 12.20 18.86
CA LYS A 932 8.27 11.39 17.92
C LYS A 932 9.19 10.58 16.99
N PRO A 933 8.72 9.46 16.41
CA PRO A 933 9.53 8.64 15.51
C PRO A 933 10.03 9.42 14.28
N ALA A 934 11.00 8.84 13.59
CA ALA A 934 11.36 9.27 12.25
C ALA A 934 10.26 8.88 11.24
N PRO A 935 10.16 9.55 10.08
CA PRO A 935 9.44 9.01 8.93
C PRO A 935 10.04 7.66 8.51
N VAL A 936 9.20 6.79 7.93
CA VAL A 936 9.63 5.47 7.42
C VAL A 936 9.07 5.30 6.01
N ALA A 937 9.88 4.76 5.10
CA ALA A 937 9.45 4.23 3.82
C ALA A 937 9.77 2.73 3.75
N VAL A 938 8.81 1.93 3.29
CA VAL A 938 8.94 0.47 3.12
C VAL A 938 8.40 0.10 1.74
N THR A 939 9.21 -0.61 0.95
CA THR A 939 8.83 -1.16 -0.35
C THR A 939 8.63 -2.66 -0.21
N PHE A 940 7.54 -3.20 -0.76
CA PHE A 940 7.18 -4.62 -0.67
C PHE A 940 6.25 -5.05 -1.81
N ASP A 941 6.25 -6.34 -2.16
CA ASP A 941 5.35 -6.92 -3.15
C ASP A 941 3.91 -7.03 -2.59
N ALA A 942 2.93 -6.46 -3.29
CA ALA A 942 1.51 -6.48 -2.89
C ALA A 942 0.92 -7.90 -2.78
N SER A 943 1.48 -8.89 -3.47
CA SER A 943 1.06 -10.29 -3.40
C SER A 943 1.52 -10.99 -2.11
N GLN A 944 2.50 -10.43 -1.39
CA GLN A 944 3.03 -10.98 -0.15
C GLN A 944 2.49 -10.23 1.09
N PRO A 945 2.34 -10.90 2.24
CA PRO A 945 1.99 -10.23 3.48
C PRO A 945 3.19 -9.43 3.99
N GLN A 946 2.94 -8.31 4.69
CA GLN A 946 3.98 -7.43 5.22
C GLN A 946 3.62 -6.97 6.63
N ARG A 947 4.61 -6.93 7.54
CA ARG A 947 4.45 -6.40 8.91
C ARG A 947 5.50 -5.36 9.25
N ILE A 948 5.06 -4.11 9.33
CA ILE A 948 5.90 -2.96 9.66
C ILE A 948 5.75 -2.66 11.14
N LEU A 949 6.88 -2.59 11.86
CA LEU A 949 6.94 -2.14 13.25
C LEU A 949 7.62 -0.76 13.29
N LEU A 950 7.07 0.17 14.05
CA LEU A 950 7.58 1.51 14.29
C LEU A 950 8.25 1.62 15.67
N ASP A 951 9.08 2.64 15.86
CA ASP A 951 9.94 2.76 17.05
C ASP A 951 9.20 3.14 18.35
N ASP A 952 7.97 3.65 18.24
CA ASP A 952 7.05 3.82 19.38
C ASP A 952 6.32 2.52 19.77
N GLY A 953 6.51 1.44 19.00
CA GLY A 953 5.83 0.17 19.16
C GLY A 953 4.51 0.05 18.41
N THR A 954 4.06 1.08 17.69
CA THR A 954 2.94 0.98 16.75
C THR A 954 3.30 0.04 15.61
N TYR A 955 2.37 -0.80 15.16
CA TYR A 955 2.59 -1.70 14.02
C TYR A 955 1.47 -1.61 12.98
N ILE A 956 1.83 -1.97 11.75
CA ILE A 956 0.94 -2.12 10.61
C ILE A 956 1.11 -3.55 10.09
N TYR A 957 0.01 -4.28 9.90
CA TYR A 957 0.01 -5.58 9.24
C TYR A 957 -0.86 -5.52 8.00
N ILE A 958 -0.24 -5.75 6.85
CA ILE A 958 -0.83 -5.75 5.52
C ILE A 958 -0.89 -7.21 5.08
N PRO A 959 -2.09 -7.81 4.96
CA PRO A 959 -2.23 -9.16 4.43
C PRO A 959 -1.78 -9.25 2.96
N ALA A 960 -1.47 -10.48 2.51
CA ALA A 960 -1.21 -10.79 1.11
C ALA A 960 -2.39 -10.36 0.23
N GLY A 961 -2.13 -9.65 -0.88
CA GLY A 961 -3.17 -9.20 -1.81
C GLY A 961 -4.13 -8.14 -1.27
N ALA A 962 -3.88 -7.57 -0.07
CA ALA A 962 -4.73 -6.54 0.52
C ALA A 962 -4.74 -5.24 -0.29
N MET A 963 -3.61 -4.87 -0.91
CA MET A 963 -3.52 -3.69 -1.75
C MET A 963 -4.22 -3.93 -3.10
N PRO A 964 -4.98 -2.95 -3.65
CA PRO A 964 -5.74 -3.09 -4.90
C PRO A 964 -4.87 -2.96 -6.17
N VAL A 965 -3.61 -3.38 -6.08
CA VAL A 965 -2.60 -3.34 -7.15
C VAL A 965 -1.77 -4.62 -7.16
N GLU A 966 -1.03 -4.86 -8.25
CA GLU A 966 -0.07 -5.95 -8.39
C GLU A 966 1.35 -5.36 -8.45
N GLY A 967 2.37 -6.15 -8.11
CA GLY A 967 3.78 -5.70 -8.10
C GLY A 967 4.17 -4.93 -6.83
N GLN A 968 5.19 -4.07 -6.95
CA GLN A 968 5.77 -3.37 -5.81
C GLN A 968 4.90 -2.21 -5.30
N VAL A 969 4.85 -2.05 -3.98
CA VAL A 969 4.16 -0.97 -3.27
C VAL A 969 5.13 -0.31 -2.31
N THR A 970 5.29 1.01 -2.41
CA THR A 970 6.05 1.81 -1.44
C THR A 970 5.09 2.49 -0.47
N LEU A 971 5.03 2.00 0.77
CA LEU A 971 4.30 2.64 1.87
C LEU A 971 5.19 3.66 2.59
N ARG A 972 4.71 4.91 2.63
CA ARG A 972 5.32 6.04 3.33
C ARG A 972 4.52 6.34 4.59
N ILE A 973 5.22 6.41 5.72
CA ILE A 973 4.65 6.57 7.06
C ILE A 973 5.29 7.82 7.69
N LEU A 974 4.49 8.85 7.95
CA LEU A 974 4.95 10.13 8.47
C LEU A 974 4.30 10.44 9.82
N PRO A 975 5.07 10.51 10.93
CA PRO A 975 4.53 10.96 12.22
C PRO A 975 4.25 12.46 12.22
N ILE A 976 3.01 12.87 12.50
CA ILE A 976 2.52 14.26 12.44
C ILE A 976 1.98 14.68 13.81
N ALA A 977 2.60 15.70 14.41
CA ALA A 977 2.06 16.39 15.58
C ALA A 977 1.19 17.60 15.22
N THR A 978 1.30 18.14 14.00
CA THR A 978 0.44 19.23 13.47
C THR A 978 -0.96 18.79 13.04
N LEU A 979 -1.61 17.96 13.87
CA LEU A 979 -3.00 17.55 13.70
C LEU A 979 -3.94 18.41 14.55
N PRO A 980 -5.12 18.80 14.04
CA PRO A 980 -6.06 19.62 14.80
C PRO A 980 -6.73 18.82 15.91
N HIS A 981 -7.00 19.46 17.05
CA HIS A 981 -7.89 18.92 18.08
C HIS A 981 -9.29 19.51 17.92
N GLN A 982 -10.31 18.68 18.08
CA GLN A 982 -11.72 19.06 18.03
C GLN A 982 -12.42 18.64 19.33
N ARG A 983 -13.57 19.26 19.61
CA ARG A 983 -14.38 19.02 20.82
C ARG A 983 -14.62 17.53 21.10
N HIS A 984 -14.91 16.74 20.06
CA HIS A 984 -15.15 15.30 20.14
C HIS A 984 -13.90 14.43 20.00
N ALA A 985 -12.74 15.00 19.66
CA ALA A 985 -11.52 14.26 19.32
C ALA A 985 -10.25 15.05 19.71
N ASN A 986 -9.68 14.72 20.87
CA ASN A 986 -8.36 15.22 21.29
C ASN A 986 -7.29 14.18 21.00
N VAL A 987 -6.31 14.53 20.15
CA VAL A 987 -5.17 13.66 19.80
C VAL A 987 -4.29 13.36 21.02
N TYR A 988 -3.90 12.10 21.18
CA TYR A 988 -2.86 11.64 22.10
C TYR A 988 -1.51 11.72 21.38
N ARG A 989 -0.57 12.51 21.94
CA ARG A 989 0.77 12.81 21.39
C ARG A 989 0.78 13.41 19.97
N TYR A 990 0.67 12.55 18.96
CA TYR A 990 0.79 12.78 17.52
C TYR A 990 0.04 11.65 16.79
N GLY A 991 -0.24 11.86 15.51
CA GLY A 991 -0.76 10.83 14.61
C GLY A 991 0.25 10.45 13.52
N TYR A 992 -0.25 9.77 12.51
CA TYR A 992 0.51 9.28 11.36
C TYR A 992 -0.27 9.53 10.06
N ALA A 993 0.35 10.17 9.09
CA ALA A 993 -0.08 10.09 7.69
C ALA A 993 0.49 8.82 7.07
N PHE A 994 -0.37 8.04 6.43
CA PHE A 994 0.03 6.92 5.59
C PHE A 994 -0.24 7.28 4.13
N THR A 995 0.67 6.90 3.24
CA THR A 995 0.49 7.05 1.80
C THR A 995 1.19 5.90 1.10
N ALA A 996 0.43 5.06 0.41
CA ALA A 996 0.98 4.02 -0.45
C ALA A 996 1.00 4.50 -1.90
N VAL A 997 2.06 4.14 -2.62
CA VAL A 997 2.17 4.29 -4.08
C VAL A 997 2.54 2.94 -4.69
N ASP A 998 2.14 2.72 -5.94
CA ASP A 998 2.59 1.58 -6.74
C ASP A 998 4.01 1.78 -7.29
N GLU A 999 4.50 0.81 -8.06
CA GLU A 999 5.80 0.80 -8.73
C GLU A 999 6.03 1.99 -9.70
N ARG A 1000 4.96 2.63 -10.19
CA ARG A 1000 5.04 3.82 -11.05
C ARG A 1000 5.04 5.11 -10.23
N GLY A 1001 4.91 5.00 -8.90
CA GLY A 1001 4.65 6.12 -8.02
C GLY A 1001 3.22 6.66 -8.13
N GLU A 1002 2.29 5.96 -8.79
CA GLU A 1002 0.86 6.30 -8.75
C GLU A 1002 0.33 6.02 -7.33
N PRO A 1003 -0.33 6.98 -6.68
CA PRO A 1003 -0.86 6.73 -5.36
C PRO A 1003 -2.07 5.78 -5.31
N ILE A 1004 -2.05 4.88 -4.35
CA ILE A 1004 -3.13 3.92 -4.09
C ILE A 1004 -4.23 4.64 -3.28
N THR A 1005 -5.35 4.92 -3.94
CA THR A 1005 -6.48 5.72 -3.41
C THR A 1005 -7.81 4.98 -3.39
N GLU A 1006 -7.87 3.77 -3.91
CA GLU A 1006 -9.06 2.93 -3.90
C GLU A 1006 -9.16 2.18 -2.56
N HIS A 1007 -10.37 1.75 -2.16
CA HIS A 1007 -10.53 0.83 -1.05
C HIS A 1007 -9.65 -0.41 -1.23
N PHE A 1008 -8.97 -0.84 -0.17
CA PHE A 1008 -8.18 -2.06 -0.14
C PHE A 1008 -9.06 -3.28 -0.39
N ASN A 1009 -8.48 -4.32 -0.98
CA ASN A 1009 -9.14 -5.61 -1.13
C ASN A 1009 -9.41 -6.24 0.25
N GLN A 1010 -8.56 -5.98 1.24
CA GLN A 1010 -8.69 -6.48 2.61
C GLN A 1010 -8.33 -5.39 3.61
N ASP A 1011 -9.05 -5.37 4.73
CA ASP A 1011 -8.70 -4.57 5.91
C ASP A 1011 -7.23 -4.79 6.34
N VAL A 1012 -6.45 -3.70 6.30
CA VAL A 1012 -5.12 -3.58 6.92
C VAL A 1012 -5.30 -3.32 8.41
N ILE A 1013 -4.44 -3.90 9.25
CA ILE A 1013 -4.49 -3.72 10.70
C ILE A 1013 -3.49 -2.65 11.12
N ILE A 1014 -3.95 -1.69 11.92
CA ILE A 1014 -3.08 -0.72 12.62
C ILE A 1014 -3.24 -0.93 14.12
N GLY A 1015 -2.14 -1.29 14.79
CA GLY A 1015 -2.07 -1.46 16.24
C GLY A 1015 -1.27 -0.36 16.90
N PHE A 1016 -1.94 0.71 17.34
CA PHE A 1016 -1.32 1.82 18.07
C PHE A 1016 -0.86 1.37 19.46
N ALA A 1017 0.37 1.73 19.84
CA ALA A 1017 0.85 1.58 21.21
C ALA A 1017 0.57 2.86 22.04
N TYR A 1018 0.33 2.71 23.33
CA TYR A 1018 0.21 3.84 24.27
C TYR A 1018 0.98 3.60 25.57
N ASP A 1019 1.33 4.70 26.27
CA ASP A 1019 1.86 4.64 27.64
C ASP A 1019 0.78 5.12 28.63
N GLU A 1020 0.32 4.20 29.48
CA GLU A 1020 -0.71 4.44 30.51
C GLU A 1020 -0.36 5.63 31.43
N ARG A 1021 0.93 5.87 31.71
CA ARG A 1021 1.40 6.94 32.60
C ARG A 1021 1.30 8.30 31.92
N GLU A 1022 1.54 8.35 30.61
CA GLU A 1022 1.31 9.55 29.81
C GLU A 1022 -0.19 9.87 29.70
N LEU A 1023 -1.04 8.86 29.48
CA LEU A 1023 -2.50 9.03 29.50
C LEU A 1023 -2.99 9.57 30.84
N TRP A 1024 -2.51 9.00 31.94
CA TRP A 1024 -2.81 9.46 33.30
C TRP A 1024 -2.37 10.92 33.52
N ALA A 1025 -1.18 11.30 33.04
CA ALA A 1025 -0.70 12.68 33.11
C ALA A 1025 -1.51 13.66 32.24
N MET A 1026 -2.15 13.17 31.17
CA MET A 1026 -3.07 13.93 30.32
C MET A 1026 -4.53 13.93 30.79
N GLY A 1027 -4.87 13.17 31.83
CA GLY A 1027 -6.26 13.05 32.32
C GLY A 1027 -7.18 12.21 31.43
N ILE A 1028 -6.60 11.30 30.65
CA ILE A 1028 -7.32 10.40 29.73
C ILE A 1028 -7.31 8.99 30.36
N SER A 1029 -8.47 8.34 30.43
CA SER A 1029 -8.55 6.90 30.73
C SER A 1029 -8.35 6.09 29.45
N GLU A 1030 -7.59 5.00 29.52
CA GLU A 1030 -7.38 4.07 28.41
C GLU A 1030 -8.71 3.53 27.83
N HIS A 1031 -9.74 3.38 28.67
CA HIS A 1031 -11.07 2.91 28.28
C HIS A 1031 -11.85 3.91 27.42
N PHE A 1032 -11.39 5.17 27.33
CA PHE A 1032 -11.96 6.21 26.46
C PHE A 1032 -11.09 6.50 25.23
N LEU A 1033 -10.06 5.69 24.98
CA LEU A 1033 -9.27 5.79 23.76
C LEU A 1033 -10.07 5.30 22.56
N LYS A 1034 -10.05 6.09 21.49
CA LYS A 1034 -10.64 5.76 20.20
C LYS A 1034 -9.60 6.02 19.11
N PRO A 1035 -9.30 5.05 18.25
CA PRO A 1035 -8.60 5.36 17.01
C PRO A 1035 -9.52 6.22 16.15
N ALA A 1036 -8.94 7.17 15.42
CA ALA A 1036 -9.69 8.04 14.53
C ALA A 1036 -8.88 8.32 13.28
N TYR A 1037 -9.58 8.58 12.18
CA TYR A 1037 -9.00 9.06 10.93
C TYR A 1037 -9.52 10.47 10.62
N PHE A 1038 -8.70 11.31 10.02
CA PHE A 1038 -9.04 12.69 9.73
C PHE A 1038 -9.50 12.83 8.28
N SER A 1039 -10.80 13.07 8.08
CA SER A 1039 -11.32 13.40 6.76
C SER A 1039 -10.99 14.86 6.46
N THR A 1040 -9.97 15.09 5.64
CA THR A 1040 -9.56 16.41 5.15
C THR A 1040 -10.65 17.04 4.28
N THR A 1041 -11.42 16.23 3.55
CA THR A 1041 -12.55 16.67 2.72
C THR A 1041 -13.78 17.11 3.54
N ALA A 1042 -13.90 16.67 4.80
CA ALA A 1042 -14.94 17.10 5.76
C ALA A 1042 -14.41 18.00 6.89
N ASN A 1043 -13.09 18.21 6.97
CA ASN A 1043 -12.36 18.89 8.03
C ASN A 1043 -12.74 18.40 9.46
N ARG A 1044 -12.93 17.07 9.63
CA ARG A 1044 -13.41 16.47 10.88
C ARG A 1044 -12.79 15.10 11.14
N TRP A 1045 -12.48 14.84 12.42
CA TRP A 1045 -12.16 13.49 12.89
C TRP A 1045 -13.38 12.56 12.78
N THR A 1046 -13.16 11.38 12.21
CA THR A 1046 -14.13 10.29 12.08
C THR A 1046 -13.59 9.04 12.77
N PHE A 1047 -14.47 8.24 13.37
CA PHE A 1047 -14.12 7.01 14.08
C PHE A 1047 -14.43 5.80 13.19
N PRO A 1048 -13.59 4.74 13.20
CA PRO A 1048 -13.92 3.47 12.54
C PRO A 1048 -15.09 2.78 13.26
N GLU A 1049 -15.87 1.99 12.54
CA GLU A 1049 -17.05 1.30 13.07
C GLU A 1049 -16.71 0.20 14.10
N SER A 1050 -15.50 -0.36 14.02
CA SER A 1050 -15.00 -1.40 14.90
C SER A 1050 -13.53 -1.18 15.24
N TYR A 1051 -13.19 -1.31 16.51
CA TYR A 1051 -11.82 -1.30 17.04
C TYR A 1051 -11.80 -1.95 18.43
N VAL A 1052 -10.61 -2.38 18.85
CA VAL A 1052 -10.39 -3.03 20.15
C VAL A 1052 -9.40 -2.22 20.98
N ILE A 1053 -9.65 -2.17 22.29
CA ILE A 1053 -8.71 -1.70 23.30
C ILE A 1053 -8.22 -2.93 24.07
N ASP A 1054 -6.92 -3.22 23.94
CA ASP A 1054 -6.21 -4.22 24.73
C ASP A 1054 -5.45 -3.48 25.84
N THR A 1055 -6.01 -3.52 27.06
CA THR A 1055 -5.46 -2.88 28.26
C THR A 1055 -4.41 -3.76 28.97
N GLU A 1056 -4.16 -4.98 28.50
CA GLU A 1056 -3.06 -5.82 29.01
C GLU A 1056 -1.77 -5.60 28.20
N ALA A 1057 -1.91 -5.42 26.88
CA ALA A 1057 -0.80 -5.12 25.97
C ALA A 1057 -0.53 -3.61 25.76
N ASN A 1058 -1.35 -2.73 26.35
CA ASN A 1058 -1.36 -1.28 26.12
C ASN A 1058 -1.48 -0.89 24.64
N ARG A 1059 -2.49 -1.45 23.96
CA ARG A 1059 -2.72 -1.26 22.52
C ARG A 1059 -4.16 -0.91 22.17
N VAL A 1060 -4.30 -0.12 21.12
CA VAL A 1060 -5.59 0.07 20.42
C VAL A 1060 -5.42 -0.41 19.00
N VAL A 1061 -6.21 -1.41 18.62
CA VAL A 1061 -6.14 -2.07 17.33
C VAL A 1061 -7.37 -1.70 16.51
N MET A 1062 -7.14 -1.17 15.32
CA MET A 1062 -8.18 -0.88 14.33
C MET A 1062 -7.92 -1.62 13.04
N GLN A 1063 -8.98 -1.75 12.25
CA GLN A 1063 -8.93 -2.13 10.84
C GLN A 1063 -9.17 -0.92 9.98
N ILE A 1064 -8.56 -0.92 8.79
CA ILE A 1064 -8.79 0.10 7.79
C ILE A 1064 -8.65 -0.45 6.38
N ASP A 1065 -9.49 0.04 5.49
CA ASP A 1065 -9.56 -0.28 4.07
C ASP A 1065 -9.04 0.86 3.18
N HIS A 1066 -8.36 1.86 3.75
CA HIS A 1066 -7.76 2.99 3.05
C HIS A 1066 -6.62 3.60 3.89
N PHE A 1067 -5.79 4.46 3.27
CA PHE A 1067 -4.79 5.24 3.99
C PHE A 1067 -5.08 6.75 3.93
N THR A 1068 -4.99 7.38 5.10
CA THR A 1068 -5.10 8.83 5.33
C THR A 1068 -4.32 9.18 6.61
N ASP A 1069 -4.68 10.27 7.29
CA ASP A 1069 -4.11 10.69 8.57
C ASP A 1069 -4.87 10.04 9.73
N PHE A 1070 -4.19 9.24 10.56
CA PHE A 1070 -4.79 8.59 11.74
C PHE A 1070 -4.15 9.09 13.03
N ALA A 1071 -4.95 9.11 14.10
CA ALA A 1071 -4.44 9.34 15.44
C ALA A 1071 -5.20 8.49 16.46
N LEU A 1072 -4.54 8.26 17.59
CA LEU A 1072 -5.26 7.86 18.79
C LEU A 1072 -5.86 9.11 19.45
N THR A 1073 -7.14 9.04 19.80
CA THR A 1073 -7.88 10.16 20.40
C THR A 1073 -8.52 9.76 21.72
N GLY A 1074 -8.80 10.71 22.60
CA GLY A 1074 -9.49 10.45 23.86
C GLY A 1074 -10.23 11.67 24.40
N ALA A 1075 -11.30 11.44 25.15
CA ALA A 1075 -11.96 12.50 25.92
C ALA A 1075 -11.26 12.67 27.28
N PRO A 1076 -11.00 13.90 27.75
CA PRO A 1076 -10.52 14.11 29.12
C PRO A 1076 -11.61 13.69 30.13
N GLY A 1077 -11.28 12.79 31.04
CA GLY A 1077 -12.24 12.26 32.00
C GLY A 1077 -11.76 11.03 32.77
N PHE A 1078 -11.81 11.13 34.11
CA PHE A 1078 -11.66 9.99 35.01
C PHE A 1078 -13.03 9.47 35.46
N GLN A 1079 -13.35 8.21 35.15
CA GLN A 1079 -14.37 7.48 35.92
C GLN A 1079 -13.67 6.71 37.04
N VAL A 1080 -13.67 7.29 38.25
CA VAL A 1080 -13.19 6.60 39.45
C VAL A 1080 -14.26 5.62 39.92
N PHE A 1081 -14.15 4.35 39.51
CA PHE A 1081 -14.93 3.27 40.08
C PHE A 1081 -14.46 3.01 41.52
N LEU A 1082 -15.14 3.62 42.50
CA LEU A 1082 -14.98 3.24 43.91
C LEU A 1082 -15.48 1.80 44.07
N PRO A 1083 -14.67 0.87 44.61
CA PRO A 1083 -15.10 -0.51 44.81
C PRO A 1083 -16.27 -0.54 45.79
N LEU A 1084 -17.34 -1.22 45.38
CA LEU A 1084 -18.58 -1.31 46.12
C LEU A 1084 -18.37 -2.24 47.33
N ILE A 1085 -18.02 -1.67 48.49
CA ILE A 1085 -17.92 -2.41 49.75
C ILE A 1085 -19.34 -2.81 50.17
N VAL A 1086 -19.76 -3.99 49.73
CA VAL A 1086 -20.94 -4.67 50.27
C VAL A 1086 -20.65 -4.97 51.75
N ARG A 1087 -21.55 -4.53 52.63
CA ARG A 1087 -21.53 -4.79 54.07
C ARG A 1087 -22.54 -5.87 54.45
#